data_AF-A0A516GEX4-F1
#
_entry.id   AF-A0A516GEX4-F1
#
_cell.length_a   1.000
_cell.length_b   1.000
_cell.length_c   1.000
_cell.angle_alpha   90.00
_cell.angle_beta   90.00
_cell.angle_gamma   90.00
#
_symmetry.space_group_name_H-M   'P 1'
#
loop_
_entity.id
_entity.type
_entity.pdbx_description
1 polymer ?
#
loop_
_entity_poly.entity_id
_entity_poly.type
_entity_poly.pdbx_seq_one_letter_code
_entity_poly.pdbx_strand_id
1 'polypeptide(L)'
;MGFYAMKRSAHGGRHLLAAVASAALAVSGLSAVAATAQETDTDQPSSEPAQIQEAVLTELTKSGEATFWVHFDARPDMSQFAHIADWDARGIAVYDALTSTADAAQADVRSELDGHGLSYETYWATNAILVEDADADVVQDIARAPGVEGIYGTFAYEAPETKPAESEHALNAVEWGVRDINADDAWSQGVTGEGIVVANLDSGVQWDHPALVNSYRGSSGGTVTHDYNWFDGTPDKEPAPWDWDGHGTHTMGTMVGNDGGSNQIGVAPGAQWMAASTDLTDASMFAAGEWFLAPTKVDGTDPDPTMRPHVINNSWGSELPSNDPFMEDIIESWHAAGTFSVFSNGNEGPGCATSGSPGSRILTYSVGSYDSFHSISGFSSRGPGQDGEVKPNISAPGSAVRSSFPGGQYGTISGTSMAAPHVSGAIALLWSENSTAAGDVAATRALLDGSAIDSEDLQCGGTAEKNNVFGEGRLDAYQLIFGDEPPVPGPAITVDPSSIENSQEADTTTEHTLTVGNTGTEDLEFTITEVEGSGAPVVALPQGADRSHASAETDGGPSAPAVVEAAEQLQAVASLTEGFDDVNTLPADGWAIKNNSEPVGATTWFQGNAAEVFPSHEGAPEAYVGANYNNAGASPGNISNWLMTPELDLVNGSEFSFWTRTVANPADFVDRMEVRLSTSGASTNVGTGYDGVGDFDTVLASVNPDLTATGYPGEWTEYTVSIEGLDEATTGRIGFHYWVPAGGPLGNNSNFIGVDTVSYEAVDAPPPVPACEVVDAAWLSVDPVAGTVAPGGSQEVTVGLDSAGLAEGEYTAALCVESNDPVNPVVNVPVTLTVTDDAPVEPALVQRISGENRYATAAEIAAEFPEGVDTVYIANGTEAADGADALAAGAAGAKGALEFIPDVTPEGDPAPILLVKNNQIPQATAGALAALDPAEIIIIGGTGSVSTGVEETLGESADVRRIAGADRYETAALIAAEYGSVETVYVATGQGDMDSGLALADALTAASLAGSEGSPVVLTRSGSLPAATAEVITELGVANIVVIGGTGAVSDDVLAQLNELAPTERVAGANRYETAVALTAGYGADADMLYIASGTNFPDALSGSSLTGSQSAPLLLTRQDHLPAAISEEILRLSPQGITIFGGTVAVNTDVEADLQALLDTTSTD
;
A
#
# COMPACT_ATOMS: atom_id res chain seq x y z
N MET A 1 40.55 38.19 -35.46
CA MET A 1 39.49 37.18 -35.25
C MET A 1 39.38 36.98 -33.74
N GLY A 2 38.46 37.56 -32.98
CA GLY A 2 37.33 38.43 -33.31
C GLY A 2 36.36 38.50 -32.13
N PHE A 3 36.81 39.09 -31.01
CA PHE A 3 36.06 39.89 -30.01
C PHE A 3 34.70 39.39 -29.45
N TYR A 4 34.63 39.02 -28.16
CA TYR A 4 34.17 39.85 -27.01
C TYR A 4 32.70 40.32 -27.15
N ALA A 5 31.70 39.73 -26.47
CA ALA A 5 31.36 39.80 -25.04
C ALA A 5 30.19 40.76 -24.74
N MET A 6 29.36 40.32 -23.78
CA MET A 6 28.82 41.09 -22.65
C MET A 6 27.53 41.94 -22.77
N LYS A 7 26.78 41.82 -21.67
CA LYS A 7 25.91 42.80 -20.95
C LYS A 7 24.41 42.73 -21.25
N ARG A 8 23.59 42.32 -20.27
CA ARG A 8 23.15 43.02 -19.02
C ARG A 8 22.11 44.11 -19.29
N SER A 9 20.92 43.85 -18.74
CA SER A 9 20.23 44.65 -17.73
C SER A 9 19.40 45.87 -18.17
N ALA A 10 18.20 45.86 -17.57
CA ALA A 10 17.52 46.97 -16.91
C ALA A 10 16.49 47.80 -17.68
N HIS A 11 15.31 47.80 -17.05
CA HIS A 11 14.46 48.96 -16.74
C HIS A 11 13.58 49.53 -17.85
N GLY A 12 12.28 49.31 -17.69
CA GLY A 12 11.45 50.30 -17.02
C GLY A 12 10.91 51.44 -17.89
N GLY A 13 9.61 51.68 -17.73
CA GLY A 13 9.04 53.02 -17.90
C GLY A 13 8.19 53.23 -19.15
N ARG A 14 6.89 52.96 -18.97
CA ARG A 14 5.82 53.96 -19.08
C ARG A 14 5.76 54.87 -20.33
N HIS A 15 4.56 54.84 -20.91
CA HIS A 15 3.75 55.97 -21.41
C HIS A 15 3.62 56.18 -22.94
N LEU A 16 2.33 56.16 -23.34
CA LEU A 16 1.65 57.16 -24.18
C LEU A 16 2.09 57.28 -25.65
N LEU A 17 1.20 56.94 -26.59
CA LEU A 17 0.26 57.89 -27.22
C LEU A 17 -0.39 57.30 -28.47
N ALA A 18 -1.67 57.64 -28.62
CA ALA A 18 -2.49 57.49 -29.80
C ALA A 18 -1.97 58.27 -31.02
N ALA A 19 -2.30 57.82 -32.23
CA ALA A 19 -3.16 58.56 -33.18
C ALA A 19 -3.06 58.04 -34.63
N VAL A 20 -4.16 57.44 -35.11
CA VAL A 20 -4.95 57.73 -36.32
C VAL A 20 -4.26 58.29 -37.60
N ALA A 21 -4.49 57.60 -38.73
CA ALA A 21 -4.80 58.17 -40.06
C ALA A 21 -5.55 57.11 -40.90
N SER A 22 -6.87 57.23 -41.15
CA SER A 22 -7.54 57.92 -42.29
C SER A 22 -7.11 57.37 -43.68
N ALA A 23 -7.95 57.05 -44.67
CA ALA A 23 -9.41 57.08 -44.90
C ALA A 23 -9.73 56.53 -46.32
N ALA A 24 -11.04 56.32 -46.58
CA ALA A 24 -11.78 56.41 -47.87
C ALA A 24 -11.92 55.14 -48.74
N LEU A 25 -13.07 54.82 -49.39
CA LEU A 25 -14.51 55.16 -49.32
C LEU A 25 -15.20 54.39 -50.47
N ALA A 26 -16.34 53.74 -50.27
CA ALA A 26 -17.40 53.58 -51.28
C ALA A 26 -18.72 53.14 -50.64
N VAL A 27 -19.83 53.71 -51.11
CA VAL A 27 -21.14 53.87 -50.46
C VAL A 27 -22.25 53.19 -51.27
N SER A 28 -23.21 52.55 -50.58
CA SER A 28 -24.68 52.58 -50.83
C SER A 28 -25.37 51.66 -49.80
N GLY A 29 -26.50 51.95 -49.15
CA GLY A 29 -27.38 53.12 -49.03
C GLY A 29 -28.61 52.75 -48.16
N LEU A 30 -29.06 53.72 -47.33
CA LEU A 30 -30.38 53.90 -46.67
C LEU A 30 -30.96 52.74 -45.82
N SER A 31 -31.36 52.93 -44.56
CA SER A 31 -32.20 54.01 -44.02
C SER A 31 -31.97 54.23 -42.52
N ALA A 32 -31.98 55.50 -42.11
CA ALA A 32 -31.85 55.94 -40.72
C ALA A 32 -33.23 56.13 -40.06
N VAL A 33 -33.34 55.73 -38.80
CA VAL A 33 -34.15 56.44 -37.79
C VAL A 33 -33.26 56.56 -36.57
N ALA A 34 -33.00 57.81 -36.17
CA ALA A 34 -32.33 58.14 -34.92
C ALA A 34 -33.30 57.92 -33.75
N ALA A 35 -32.86 57.20 -32.72
CA ALA A 35 -33.48 57.25 -31.41
C ALA A 35 -32.43 57.75 -30.42
N THR A 36 -32.78 58.87 -29.81
CA THR A 36 -32.12 59.53 -28.68
C THR A 36 -31.98 58.59 -27.49
N ALA A 37 -30.86 58.73 -26.78
CA ALA A 37 -30.64 58.12 -25.48
C ALA A 37 -31.84 58.33 -24.55
N GLN A 38 -32.36 57.22 -24.05
CA GLN A 38 -33.33 57.18 -22.98
C GLN A 38 -32.68 56.29 -21.92
N GLU A 39 -32.39 56.88 -20.75
CA GLU A 39 -32.13 56.13 -19.53
C GLU A 39 -33.32 55.17 -19.35
N THR A 40 -33.09 53.88 -19.52
CA THR A 40 -34.03 52.85 -19.10
C THR A 40 -33.78 52.61 -17.63
N ASP A 41 -34.59 53.30 -16.84
CA ASP A 41 -35.06 52.87 -15.53
C ASP A 41 -35.55 51.41 -15.66
N THR A 42 -34.73 50.43 -15.26
CA THR A 42 -35.06 49.00 -15.31
C THR A 42 -35.70 48.55 -14.00
N ASP A 43 -36.70 49.29 -13.53
CA ASP A 43 -37.49 48.96 -12.34
C ASP A 43 -38.97 48.76 -12.73
N GLN A 44 -39.20 47.86 -13.69
CA GLN A 44 -40.53 47.33 -14.01
C GLN A 44 -40.43 45.79 -14.06
N PRO A 45 -41.08 45.06 -13.14
CA PRO A 45 -41.11 43.60 -13.19
C PRO A 45 -41.80 43.14 -14.48
N SER A 46 -41.22 42.14 -15.14
CA SER A 46 -41.84 41.46 -16.27
C SER A 46 -43.19 40.89 -15.84
N SER A 47 -44.25 41.22 -16.58
CA SER A 47 -45.60 40.72 -16.32
C SER A 47 -45.87 39.33 -16.91
N GLU A 48 -44.84 38.66 -17.45
CA GLU A 48 -44.91 37.29 -17.95
C GLU A 48 -44.40 36.36 -16.83
N PRO A 49 -45.06 35.21 -16.58
CA PRO A 49 -44.60 34.25 -15.59
C PRO A 49 -43.16 33.78 -15.89
N ALA A 50 -42.39 33.51 -14.84
CA ALA A 50 -41.10 32.85 -14.91
C ALA A 50 -41.21 31.52 -15.67
N GLN A 51 -40.12 31.12 -16.32
CA GLN A 51 -40.10 29.88 -17.10
C GLN A 51 -40.13 28.68 -16.15
N ILE A 52 -41.10 27.78 -16.36
CA ILE A 52 -41.16 26.47 -15.69
C ILE A 52 -40.52 25.45 -16.62
N GLN A 53 -39.51 24.72 -16.14
CA GLN A 53 -38.85 23.68 -16.93
C GLN A 53 -39.81 22.51 -17.22
N GLU A 54 -39.71 21.94 -18.43
CA GLU A 54 -40.59 20.85 -18.88
C GLU A 54 -40.56 19.62 -17.95
N ALA A 55 -39.42 19.35 -17.30
CA ALA A 55 -39.28 18.25 -16.35
C ALA A 55 -40.26 18.41 -15.17
N VAL A 56 -40.40 19.62 -14.63
CA VAL A 56 -41.34 19.92 -13.53
C VAL A 56 -42.79 19.76 -13.99
N LEU A 57 -43.13 20.26 -15.19
CA LEU A 57 -44.46 20.10 -15.77
C LEU A 57 -44.81 18.62 -16.03
N THR A 58 -43.81 17.84 -16.42
CA THR A 58 -43.95 16.39 -16.66
C THR A 58 -44.25 15.65 -15.36
N GLU A 59 -43.53 15.97 -14.27
CA GLU A 59 -43.77 15.34 -12.98
C GLU A 59 -45.13 15.74 -12.41
N LEU A 60 -45.49 17.03 -12.45
CA LEU A 60 -46.83 17.50 -12.07
C LEU A 60 -47.97 16.77 -12.82
N THR A 61 -47.77 16.47 -14.11
CA THR A 61 -48.75 15.72 -14.90
C THR A 61 -48.84 14.25 -14.49
N LYS A 62 -47.73 13.70 -13.98
CA LYS A 62 -47.57 12.28 -13.66
C LYS A 62 -48.03 11.96 -12.23
N SER A 63 -47.63 12.74 -11.23
CA SER A 63 -47.85 12.48 -9.80
C SER A 63 -48.83 13.47 -9.15
N GLY A 64 -49.07 14.64 -9.76
CA GLY A 64 -49.96 15.68 -9.25
C GLY A 64 -49.27 16.72 -8.35
N GLU A 65 -48.06 16.43 -7.91
CA GLU A 65 -47.19 17.24 -7.06
C GLU A 65 -45.75 17.14 -7.63
N ALA A 66 -44.87 18.09 -7.34
CA ALA A 66 -43.48 18.04 -7.79
C ALA A 66 -42.52 18.70 -6.79
N THR A 67 -41.30 18.15 -6.72
CA THR A 67 -40.15 18.77 -6.06
C THR A 67 -39.33 19.53 -7.09
N PHE A 68 -38.98 20.79 -6.79
CA PHE A 68 -38.30 21.67 -7.74
C PHE A 68 -37.53 22.81 -7.05
N TRP A 69 -36.60 23.39 -7.80
CA TRP A 69 -35.88 24.60 -7.46
C TRP A 69 -36.60 25.85 -7.94
N VAL A 70 -36.61 26.88 -7.10
CA VAL A 70 -37.02 28.24 -7.43
C VAL A 70 -35.77 29.11 -7.40
N HIS A 71 -35.28 29.53 -8.57
CA HIS A 71 -34.14 30.45 -8.65
C HIS A 71 -34.63 31.90 -8.73
N PHE A 72 -33.90 32.80 -8.09
CA PHE A 72 -34.19 34.23 -8.06
C PHE A 72 -33.21 35.02 -8.92
N ASP A 73 -33.61 36.17 -9.48
CA ASP A 73 -32.75 36.97 -10.37
C ASP A 73 -31.72 37.85 -9.63
N ALA A 74 -31.94 38.12 -8.35
CA ALA A 74 -31.09 39.00 -7.55
C ALA A 74 -29.74 38.35 -7.25
N ARG A 75 -28.65 39.07 -7.55
CA ARG A 75 -27.26 38.67 -7.25
C ARG A 75 -26.45 39.88 -6.78
N PRO A 76 -25.61 39.78 -5.74
CA PRO A 76 -24.69 40.84 -5.38
C PRO A 76 -23.53 40.93 -6.40
N ASP A 77 -22.96 42.11 -6.59
CA ASP A 77 -21.79 42.30 -7.45
C ASP A 77 -20.53 41.75 -6.77
N MET A 78 -20.06 40.57 -7.18
CA MET A 78 -18.91 39.90 -6.57
C MET A 78 -17.59 40.62 -6.78
N SER A 79 -17.47 41.42 -7.86
CA SER A 79 -16.23 42.12 -8.18
C SER A 79 -15.84 43.15 -7.12
N GLN A 80 -16.82 43.60 -6.32
CA GLN A 80 -16.59 44.55 -5.25
C GLN A 80 -15.76 43.97 -4.09
N PHE A 81 -15.64 42.66 -3.92
CA PHE A 81 -14.93 42.08 -2.76
C PHE A 81 -13.43 41.87 -2.99
N ALA A 82 -12.98 41.81 -4.24
CA ALA A 82 -11.60 41.52 -4.61
C ALA A 82 -10.55 42.52 -4.08
N HIS A 83 -10.97 43.71 -3.60
CA HIS A 83 -10.06 44.72 -3.05
C HIS A 83 -9.88 44.62 -1.52
N ILE A 84 -10.62 43.73 -0.85
CA ILE A 84 -10.50 43.51 0.59
C ILE A 84 -9.32 42.58 0.81
N ALA A 85 -8.20 43.12 1.31
CA ALA A 85 -6.95 42.38 1.47
C ALA A 85 -6.95 41.44 2.68
N ASP A 86 -7.70 41.78 3.74
CA ASP A 86 -7.85 40.93 4.91
C ASP A 86 -8.79 39.78 4.56
N TRP A 87 -8.25 38.56 4.63
CA TRP A 87 -8.94 37.36 4.15
C TRP A 87 -10.24 37.14 4.94
N ASP A 88 -10.22 37.22 6.27
CA ASP A 88 -11.42 37.07 7.11
C ASP A 88 -12.50 38.12 6.81
N ALA A 89 -12.12 39.40 6.76
CA ALA A 89 -13.04 40.48 6.45
C ALA A 89 -13.66 40.33 5.05
N ARG A 90 -12.90 39.76 4.10
CA ARG A 90 -13.39 39.47 2.74
C ARG A 90 -14.45 38.37 2.75
N GLY A 91 -14.20 37.27 3.46
CA GLY A 91 -15.16 36.17 3.60
C GLY A 91 -16.46 36.62 4.26
N ILE A 92 -16.37 37.37 5.36
CA ILE A 92 -17.54 37.94 6.06
C ILE A 92 -18.34 38.86 5.12
N ALA A 93 -17.68 39.73 4.36
CA ALA A 93 -18.37 40.64 3.46
C ALA A 93 -19.12 39.94 2.32
N VAL A 94 -18.56 38.83 1.79
CA VAL A 94 -19.21 37.99 0.77
C VAL A 94 -20.42 37.29 1.37
N TYR A 95 -20.26 36.66 2.54
CA TYR A 95 -21.35 35.99 3.26
C TYR A 95 -22.51 36.94 3.57
N ASP A 96 -22.24 38.13 4.13
CA ASP A 96 -23.24 39.14 4.45
C ASP A 96 -24.00 39.60 3.19
N ALA A 97 -23.30 39.77 2.07
CA ALA A 97 -23.91 40.22 0.83
C ALA A 97 -24.81 39.15 0.19
N LEU A 98 -24.37 37.89 0.19
CA LEU A 98 -25.15 36.77 -0.33
C LEU A 98 -26.40 36.52 0.53
N THR A 99 -26.23 36.37 1.84
CA THR A 99 -27.34 36.10 2.77
C THR A 99 -28.38 37.23 2.78
N SER A 100 -27.95 38.49 2.83
CA SER A 100 -28.89 39.62 2.80
C SER A 100 -29.62 39.77 1.46
N THR A 101 -28.97 39.44 0.34
CA THR A 101 -29.61 39.44 -0.99
C THR A 101 -30.64 38.31 -1.08
N ALA A 102 -30.29 37.11 -0.65
CA ALA A 102 -31.17 35.95 -0.66
C ALA A 102 -32.36 36.14 0.28
N ASP A 103 -32.16 36.57 1.52
CA ASP A 103 -33.24 36.84 2.47
C ASP A 103 -34.25 37.84 1.93
N ALA A 104 -33.78 38.89 1.25
CA ALA A 104 -34.63 39.90 0.64
C ALA A 104 -35.40 39.35 -0.58
N ALA A 105 -34.73 38.59 -1.46
CA ALA A 105 -35.33 38.05 -2.68
C ALA A 105 -36.35 36.94 -2.38
N GLN A 106 -36.04 36.08 -1.41
CA GLN A 106 -36.82 34.89 -1.08
C GLN A 106 -38.04 35.17 -0.19
N ALA A 107 -38.10 36.34 0.47
CA ALA A 107 -39.08 36.64 1.52
C ALA A 107 -40.55 36.40 1.10
N ASP A 108 -40.93 36.84 -0.09
CA ASP A 108 -42.31 36.74 -0.57
C ASP A 108 -42.69 35.28 -0.88
N VAL A 109 -41.81 34.53 -1.56
CA VAL A 109 -42.03 33.11 -1.87
C VAL A 109 -42.05 32.26 -0.60
N ARG A 110 -41.14 32.50 0.35
CA ARG A 110 -41.14 31.81 1.66
C ARG A 110 -42.45 32.04 2.41
N SER A 111 -42.96 33.28 2.42
CA SER A 111 -44.25 33.59 3.04
C SER A 111 -45.43 32.89 2.34
N GLU A 112 -45.34 32.67 1.03
CA GLU A 112 -46.34 31.92 0.27
C GLU A 112 -46.29 30.44 0.64
N LEU A 113 -45.11 29.82 0.61
CA LEU A 113 -44.89 28.42 0.99
C LEU A 113 -45.35 28.13 2.43
N ASP A 114 -45.00 28.99 3.39
CA ASP A 114 -45.46 28.92 4.78
C ASP A 114 -47.01 28.96 4.87
N GLY A 115 -47.63 29.78 4.02
CA GLY A 115 -49.09 29.92 3.93
C GLY A 115 -49.78 28.65 3.40
N HIS A 116 -49.10 27.90 2.54
CA HIS A 116 -49.54 26.61 2.02
C HIS A 116 -49.16 25.43 2.93
N GLY A 117 -48.25 25.64 3.89
CA GLY A 117 -47.77 24.59 4.80
C GLY A 117 -46.86 23.59 4.10
N LEU A 118 -46.14 24.02 3.06
CA LEU A 118 -45.17 23.21 2.32
C LEU A 118 -43.81 23.22 3.03
N SER A 119 -43.12 22.09 2.96
CA SER A 119 -41.71 21.99 3.35
C SER A 119 -40.83 22.61 2.26
N TYR A 120 -39.81 23.34 2.67
CA TYR A 120 -38.82 23.89 1.76
C TYR A 120 -37.50 24.13 2.48
N GLU A 121 -36.43 24.19 1.70
CA GLU A 121 -35.09 24.53 2.15
C GLU A 121 -34.56 25.72 1.34
N THR A 122 -33.85 26.63 2.01
CA THR A 122 -33.36 27.88 1.42
C THR A 122 -31.86 27.85 1.24
N TYR A 123 -31.40 28.25 0.07
CA TYR A 123 -29.99 28.31 -0.31
C TYR A 123 -29.66 29.75 -0.70
N TRP A 124 -28.80 30.38 0.08
CA TRP A 124 -28.42 31.79 -0.06
C TRP A 124 -27.27 32.04 -1.07
N ALA A 125 -26.36 31.10 -1.31
CA ALA A 125 -25.25 31.28 -2.25
C ALA A 125 -25.71 31.18 -3.71
N THR A 126 -26.53 30.19 -4.04
CA THR A 126 -27.20 30.10 -5.35
C THR A 126 -28.46 30.98 -5.43
N ASN A 127 -28.90 31.54 -4.29
CA ASN A 127 -30.15 32.27 -4.12
C ASN A 127 -31.33 31.52 -4.76
N ALA A 128 -31.59 30.34 -4.19
CA ALA A 128 -32.66 29.44 -4.61
C ALA A 128 -33.40 28.84 -3.41
N ILE A 129 -34.59 28.28 -3.68
CA ILE A 129 -35.38 27.52 -2.70
C ILE A 129 -35.68 26.15 -3.31
N LEU A 130 -35.40 25.08 -2.56
CA LEU A 130 -35.88 23.73 -2.87
C LEU A 130 -37.27 23.55 -2.24
N VAL A 131 -38.29 23.36 -3.07
CA VAL A 131 -39.68 23.17 -2.63
C VAL A 131 -40.07 21.72 -2.80
N GLU A 132 -40.63 21.10 -1.77
CA GLU A 132 -41.07 19.70 -1.78
C GLU A 132 -42.58 19.57 -2.03
N ASP A 133 -42.96 18.59 -2.86
CA ASP A 133 -44.33 18.10 -3.04
C ASP A 133 -45.41 19.19 -3.30
N ALA A 134 -45.08 20.24 -4.05
CA ALA A 134 -46.06 21.30 -4.35
C ALA A 134 -46.94 20.95 -5.55
N ASP A 135 -48.24 21.29 -5.45
CA ASP A 135 -49.20 21.07 -6.53
C ASP A 135 -49.07 22.09 -7.68
N ALA A 136 -49.73 21.80 -8.79
CA ALA A 136 -49.64 22.62 -10.01
C ALA A 136 -50.18 24.05 -9.86
N ASP A 137 -51.04 24.33 -8.87
CA ASP A 137 -51.53 25.67 -8.60
C ASP A 137 -50.45 26.48 -7.86
N VAL A 138 -49.81 25.88 -6.84
CA VAL A 138 -48.68 26.49 -6.13
C VAL A 138 -47.51 26.78 -7.06
N VAL A 139 -47.12 25.82 -7.91
CA VAL A 139 -46.01 26.02 -8.88
C VAL A 139 -46.28 27.21 -9.80
N GLN A 140 -47.53 27.40 -10.24
CA GLN A 140 -47.91 28.52 -11.09
C GLN A 140 -47.94 29.87 -10.36
N ASP A 141 -48.30 29.87 -9.08
CA ASP A 141 -48.33 31.09 -8.28
C ASP A 141 -46.91 31.55 -7.94
N ILE A 142 -46.02 30.63 -7.55
CA ILE A 142 -44.58 30.89 -7.39
C ILE A 142 -43.95 31.40 -8.70
N ALA A 143 -44.26 30.78 -9.85
CA ALA A 143 -43.75 31.25 -11.14
C ALA A 143 -44.18 32.68 -11.49
N ARG A 144 -45.21 33.24 -10.84
CA ARG A 144 -45.66 34.63 -11.02
C ARG A 144 -45.13 35.57 -9.94
N ALA A 145 -44.46 35.05 -8.92
CA ALA A 145 -43.91 35.85 -7.84
C ALA A 145 -42.81 36.79 -8.38
N PRO A 146 -42.77 38.07 -7.95
CA PRO A 146 -41.72 39.00 -8.37
C PRO A 146 -40.33 38.48 -8.00
N GLY A 147 -39.35 38.64 -8.90
CA GLY A 147 -37.95 38.26 -8.65
C GLY A 147 -37.63 36.78 -8.87
N VAL A 148 -38.63 35.92 -9.16
CA VAL A 148 -38.39 34.54 -9.58
C VAL A 148 -37.89 34.53 -11.02
N GLU A 149 -36.66 34.03 -11.21
CA GLU A 149 -36.02 33.86 -12.51
C GLU A 149 -36.60 32.65 -13.25
N GLY A 150 -36.77 31.54 -12.54
CA GLY A 150 -37.25 30.29 -13.13
C GLY A 150 -37.52 29.19 -12.12
N ILE A 151 -38.25 28.18 -12.57
CA ILE A 151 -38.54 26.95 -11.84
C ILE A 151 -37.89 25.77 -12.56
N TYR A 152 -37.02 25.05 -11.86
CA TYR A 152 -36.15 24.00 -12.41
C TYR A 152 -36.37 22.67 -11.69
N GLY A 153 -36.30 21.56 -12.41
CA GLY A 153 -36.37 20.23 -11.79
C GLY A 153 -35.07 19.92 -11.04
N THR A 154 -35.16 19.00 -10.08
CA THR A 154 -33.97 18.48 -9.41
C THR A 154 -33.16 17.58 -10.35
N PHE A 155 -31.86 17.49 -10.11
CA PHE A 155 -30.94 16.64 -10.86
C PHE A 155 -29.79 16.16 -9.96
N ALA A 156 -29.15 15.08 -10.40
CA ALA A 156 -27.95 14.55 -9.76
C ALA A 156 -26.81 14.51 -10.78
N TYR A 157 -25.61 14.77 -10.29
CA TYR A 157 -24.38 14.68 -11.06
C TYR A 157 -23.82 13.24 -11.01
N GLU A 158 -22.92 12.94 -11.93
CA GLU A 158 -22.27 11.63 -12.01
C GLU A 158 -20.87 11.71 -11.41
N ALA A 159 -20.47 10.67 -10.66
CA ALA A 159 -19.11 10.53 -10.20
C ALA A 159 -18.22 10.07 -11.37
N PRO A 160 -17.00 10.60 -11.54
CA PRO A 160 -16.07 10.09 -12.55
C PRO A 160 -15.68 8.65 -12.23
N GLU A 161 -15.76 7.75 -13.21
CA GLU A 161 -15.27 6.37 -13.04
C GLU A 161 -13.75 6.40 -12.80
N THR A 162 -13.31 5.93 -11.64
CA THR A 162 -11.90 5.67 -11.35
C THR A 162 -11.54 4.25 -11.76
N LYS A 163 -10.26 4.03 -12.05
CA LYS A 163 -9.76 2.70 -12.42
C LYS A 163 -8.84 2.18 -11.32
N PRO A 164 -9.12 1.00 -10.76
CA PRO A 164 -8.12 0.26 -10.00
C PRO A 164 -6.86 0.16 -10.84
N ALA A 165 -5.71 0.46 -10.23
CA ALA A 165 -4.42 0.35 -10.86
C ALA A 165 -3.52 -0.53 -10.01
N GLU A 166 -2.72 -1.36 -10.66
CA GLU A 166 -1.66 -2.08 -9.96
C GLU A 166 -0.59 -1.09 -9.53
N SER A 167 0.09 -1.37 -8.41
CA SER A 167 1.22 -0.56 -7.99
C SER A 167 2.34 -0.70 -9.02
N GLU A 168 2.60 0.37 -9.77
CA GLU A 168 3.70 0.41 -10.76
C GLU A 168 5.06 0.73 -10.13
N HIS A 169 5.05 1.12 -8.85
CA HIS A 169 6.22 1.55 -8.10
C HIS A 169 6.34 0.77 -6.78
N ALA A 170 7.58 0.48 -6.37
CA ALA A 170 7.87 0.00 -5.04
C ALA A 170 7.50 1.08 -4.01
N LEU A 171 7.11 0.67 -2.81
CA LEU A 171 6.90 1.59 -1.70
C LEU A 171 8.17 2.40 -1.44
N ASN A 172 8.02 3.72 -1.43
CA ASN A 172 9.08 4.67 -1.15
C ASN A 172 8.58 5.62 -0.07
N ALA A 173 9.51 6.16 0.74
CA ALA A 173 9.17 7.18 1.74
C ALA A 173 8.35 8.32 1.12
N VAL A 174 8.79 8.88 -0.02
CA VAL A 174 8.03 9.87 -0.80
C VAL A 174 7.40 9.22 -2.03
N GLU A 175 6.09 9.42 -2.20
CA GLU A 175 5.35 8.89 -3.34
C GLU A 175 5.82 9.47 -4.69
N TRP A 176 5.71 8.70 -5.78
CA TRP A 176 6.30 9.11 -7.06
C TRP A 176 5.70 10.42 -7.61
N GLY A 177 4.37 10.61 -7.47
CA GLY A 177 3.68 11.78 -7.99
C GLY A 177 4.08 13.07 -7.27
N VAL A 178 4.37 12.97 -5.98
CA VAL A 178 4.91 14.06 -5.16
C VAL A 178 6.32 14.45 -5.65
N ARG A 179 7.19 13.46 -5.88
CA ARG A 179 8.54 13.68 -6.43
C ARG A 179 8.53 14.22 -7.84
N ASP A 180 7.61 13.75 -8.69
CA ASP A 180 7.57 14.14 -10.11
C ASP A 180 7.27 15.63 -10.31
N ILE A 181 6.50 16.21 -9.37
CA ILE A 181 6.18 17.64 -9.36
C ILE A 181 7.16 18.45 -8.51
N ASN A 182 8.26 17.85 -8.03
CA ASN A 182 9.26 18.47 -7.15
C ASN A 182 8.66 19.06 -5.86
N ALA A 183 7.63 18.43 -5.27
CA ALA A 183 7.07 18.92 -4.01
C ALA A 183 8.03 18.65 -2.84
N ASP A 184 8.73 17.53 -2.86
CA ASP A 184 9.78 17.18 -1.90
C ASP A 184 10.96 18.16 -1.91
N ASP A 185 11.33 18.67 -3.08
CA ASP A 185 12.30 19.77 -3.18
C ASP A 185 11.79 21.03 -2.47
N ALA A 186 10.49 21.33 -2.47
CA ALA A 186 9.93 22.46 -1.73
C ALA A 186 9.96 22.23 -0.22
N TRP A 187 9.69 21.00 0.22
CA TRP A 187 9.80 20.60 1.63
C TRP A 187 11.24 20.74 2.12
N SER A 188 12.22 20.41 1.28
CA SER A 188 13.64 20.59 1.61
C SER A 188 14.02 22.06 1.87
N GLN A 189 13.20 23.01 1.42
CA GLN A 189 13.35 24.44 1.69
C GLN A 189 12.51 24.92 2.88
N GLY A 190 11.85 24.01 3.60
CA GLY A 190 10.99 24.31 4.76
C GLY A 190 9.58 24.80 4.41
N VAL A 191 9.11 24.55 3.18
CA VAL A 191 7.75 24.89 2.76
C VAL A 191 6.93 23.62 2.67
N THR A 192 6.07 23.35 3.66
CA THR A 192 5.24 22.12 3.68
C THR A 192 3.73 22.37 3.69
N GLY A 193 3.29 23.63 3.73
CA GLY A 193 1.89 24.03 3.61
C GLY A 193 1.28 24.66 4.87
N GLU A 194 2.11 25.00 5.85
CA GLU A 194 1.69 25.45 7.18
C GLU A 194 0.74 26.65 7.13
N GLY A 195 -0.32 26.59 7.93
CA GLY A 195 -1.31 27.66 8.06
C GLY A 195 -2.33 27.72 6.91
N ILE A 196 -2.22 26.86 5.90
CA ILE A 196 -3.21 26.71 4.86
C ILE A 196 -4.17 25.57 5.19
N VAL A 197 -5.43 25.76 4.83
CA VAL A 197 -6.49 24.76 4.98
C VAL A 197 -6.98 24.35 3.60
N VAL A 198 -6.79 23.09 3.25
CA VAL A 198 -7.36 22.50 2.03
C VAL A 198 -8.66 21.76 2.35
N ALA A 199 -9.52 21.62 1.37
CA ALA A 199 -10.75 20.85 1.48
C ALA A 199 -11.00 19.99 0.27
N ASN A 200 -11.73 18.89 0.45
CA ASN A 200 -12.37 18.18 -0.65
C ASN A 200 -13.90 18.28 -0.55
N LEU A 201 -14.54 18.33 -1.72
CA LEU A 201 -15.96 18.05 -1.88
C LEU A 201 -16.06 16.71 -2.62
N ASP A 202 -16.32 15.64 -1.89
CA ASP A 202 -16.14 14.26 -2.39
C ASP A 202 -17.01 13.25 -1.62
N SER A 203 -16.69 11.95 -1.66
CA SER A 203 -17.37 10.88 -0.90
C SER A 203 -17.16 10.94 0.63
N GLY A 204 -16.43 11.95 1.11
CA GLY A 204 -16.04 12.11 2.52
C GLY A 204 -14.56 11.78 2.74
N VAL A 205 -14.14 11.67 4.00
CA VAL A 205 -12.74 11.38 4.37
C VAL A 205 -12.74 10.61 5.68
N GLN A 206 -11.98 9.51 5.77
CA GLN A 206 -11.68 8.89 7.05
C GLN A 206 -10.75 9.80 7.87
N TRP A 207 -11.28 10.49 8.90
CA TRP A 207 -10.49 11.49 9.62
C TRP A 207 -9.36 10.92 10.47
N ASP A 208 -9.51 9.70 10.97
CA ASP A 208 -8.57 9.01 11.85
C ASP A 208 -7.57 8.14 11.09
N HIS A 209 -7.56 8.23 9.75
CA HIS A 209 -6.56 7.56 8.93
C HIS A 209 -5.15 7.99 9.38
N PRO A 210 -4.17 7.06 9.57
CA PRO A 210 -2.84 7.39 10.09
C PRO A 210 -2.13 8.53 9.36
N ALA A 211 -2.23 8.56 8.03
CA ALA A 211 -1.67 9.62 7.20
C ALA A 211 -2.41 10.99 7.29
N LEU A 212 -3.64 11.04 7.81
CA LEU A 212 -4.50 12.24 7.75
C LEU A 212 -4.83 12.83 9.12
N VAL A 213 -4.83 12.02 10.18
CA VAL A 213 -5.30 12.44 11.51
C VAL A 213 -4.53 13.61 12.09
N ASN A 214 -3.21 13.68 11.81
CA ASN A 214 -2.32 14.73 12.30
C ASN A 214 -2.54 16.07 11.59
N SER A 215 -2.97 16.05 10.33
CA SER A 215 -3.28 17.23 9.54
C SER A 215 -4.77 17.61 9.58
N TYR A 216 -5.62 16.81 10.21
CA TYR A 216 -7.03 17.16 10.37
C TYR A 216 -7.18 18.42 11.24
N ARG A 217 -7.79 19.47 10.69
CA ARG A 217 -7.93 20.76 11.40
C ARG A 217 -8.72 20.63 12.72
N GLY A 218 -9.60 19.62 12.80
CA GLY A 218 -10.38 19.30 13.99
C GLY A 218 -9.60 18.60 15.11
N SER A 219 -8.41 18.10 14.83
CA SER A 219 -7.51 17.45 15.81
C SER A 219 -6.58 18.49 16.42
N SER A 220 -6.75 18.84 17.70
CA SER A 220 -5.85 19.78 18.39
C SER A 220 -5.59 19.35 19.84
N GLY A 221 -4.32 19.12 20.19
CA GLY A 221 -3.89 18.83 21.57
C GLY A 221 -4.58 17.62 22.19
N GLY A 222 -4.75 16.54 21.41
CA GLY A 222 -5.42 15.30 21.86
C GLY A 222 -6.95 15.40 21.98
N THR A 223 -7.56 16.52 21.59
CA THR A 223 -9.02 16.67 21.51
C THR A 223 -9.46 16.77 20.06
N VAL A 224 -10.52 16.05 19.69
CA VAL A 224 -11.10 16.06 18.35
C VAL A 224 -12.43 16.80 18.36
N THR A 225 -12.62 17.72 17.42
CA THR A 225 -13.90 18.39 17.15
C THR A 225 -14.18 18.47 15.67
N HIS A 226 -15.38 18.04 15.28
CA HIS A 226 -15.83 18.08 13.89
C HIS A 226 -16.58 19.38 13.55
N ASP A 227 -16.87 20.22 14.56
CA ASP A 227 -17.46 21.53 14.35
C ASP A 227 -16.58 22.36 13.41
N TYR A 228 -17.19 22.99 12.40
CA TYR A 228 -16.52 23.79 11.37
C TYR A 228 -15.58 23.02 10.43
N ASN A 229 -15.38 21.71 10.62
CA ASN A 229 -14.40 20.90 9.90
C ASN A 229 -15.02 19.76 9.10
N TRP A 230 -16.28 19.45 9.35
CA TRP A 230 -17.03 18.39 8.69
C TRP A 230 -18.42 18.86 8.29
N PHE A 231 -18.81 18.49 7.08
CA PHE A 231 -20.19 18.59 6.61
C PHE A 231 -20.58 17.31 5.89
N ASP A 232 -21.65 16.67 6.32
CA ASP A 232 -22.24 15.58 5.57
C ASP A 232 -23.47 16.06 4.80
N GLY A 233 -23.31 16.16 3.47
CA GLY A 233 -24.35 16.49 2.53
C GLY A 233 -25.28 15.32 2.21
N THR A 234 -24.89 14.09 2.53
CA THR A 234 -25.68 12.88 2.24
C THR A 234 -26.94 12.80 3.13
N PRO A 235 -27.87 11.86 2.84
CA PRO A 235 -29.03 11.62 3.69
C PRO A 235 -28.70 11.13 5.10
N ASP A 236 -27.52 10.53 5.31
CA ASP A 236 -27.18 9.86 6.58
C ASP A 236 -26.79 10.85 7.68
N LYS A 237 -26.20 12.00 7.31
CA LYS A 237 -25.83 13.10 8.22
C LYS A 237 -24.90 12.65 9.33
N GLU A 238 -23.85 11.92 8.97
CA GLU A 238 -22.85 11.40 9.89
C GLU A 238 -22.20 12.54 10.71
N PRO A 239 -22.06 12.38 12.04
CA PRO A 239 -21.60 13.46 12.91
C PRO A 239 -20.07 13.65 12.90
N ALA A 240 -19.33 12.77 12.23
CA ALA A 240 -17.88 12.79 12.09
C ALA A 240 -17.49 12.47 10.63
N PRO A 241 -16.33 12.93 10.14
CA PRO A 241 -15.87 12.58 8.80
C PRO A 241 -15.78 11.08 8.61
N TRP A 242 -16.49 10.60 7.61
CA TRP A 242 -16.46 9.21 7.17
C TRP A 242 -16.38 9.24 5.65
N ASP A 243 -15.82 8.20 5.05
CA ASP A 243 -15.80 8.05 3.60
C ASP A 243 -16.57 6.79 3.18
N TRP A 244 -17.64 6.97 2.42
CA TRP A 244 -18.52 5.87 2.01
C TRP A 244 -18.06 5.14 0.74
N ASP A 245 -16.99 5.61 0.09
CA ASP A 245 -16.45 5.03 -1.16
C ASP A 245 -14.93 4.75 -1.09
N GLY A 246 -14.18 5.69 -0.51
CA GLY A 246 -12.72 5.67 -0.43
C GLY A 246 -12.02 6.67 -1.34
N HIS A 247 -12.71 7.17 -2.37
CA HIS A 247 -12.18 8.17 -3.28
C HIS A 247 -11.80 9.48 -2.58
N GLY A 248 -12.64 10.00 -1.67
CA GLY A 248 -12.36 11.23 -0.95
C GLY A 248 -11.16 11.13 0.00
N THR A 249 -11.00 10.01 0.70
CA THR A 249 -9.82 9.71 1.53
C THR A 249 -8.55 9.66 0.68
N HIS A 250 -8.63 9.11 -0.54
CA HIS A 250 -7.51 9.06 -1.47
C HIS A 250 -7.10 10.43 -2.00
N THR A 251 -8.08 11.25 -2.39
CA THR A 251 -7.81 12.63 -2.84
C THR A 251 -7.24 13.50 -1.71
N MET A 252 -7.73 13.32 -0.48
CA MET A 252 -7.21 14.04 0.69
C MET A 252 -5.78 13.60 1.02
N GLY A 253 -5.50 12.29 0.97
CA GLY A 253 -4.16 11.74 1.10
C GLY A 253 -3.16 12.35 0.13
N THR A 254 -3.56 12.54 -1.12
CA THR A 254 -2.69 13.13 -2.15
C THR A 254 -2.42 14.61 -1.88
N MET A 255 -3.33 15.32 -1.19
CA MET A 255 -3.09 16.71 -0.79
C MET A 255 -2.19 16.83 0.43
N VAL A 256 -2.41 16.05 1.49
CA VAL A 256 -1.80 16.30 2.83
C VAL A 256 -1.32 15.05 3.58
N GLY A 257 -1.41 13.86 2.99
CA GLY A 257 -1.13 12.61 3.68
C GLY A 257 0.34 12.42 4.07
N ASN A 258 0.58 12.22 5.36
CA ASN A 258 1.87 11.87 5.93
C ASN A 258 1.67 11.15 7.27
N ASP A 259 2.15 9.91 7.38
CA ASP A 259 2.04 9.11 8.61
C ASP A 259 3.24 9.25 9.55
N GLY A 260 4.25 10.06 9.19
CA GLY A 260 5.49 10.21 9.97
C GLY A 260 6.44 9.01 9.85
N GLY A 261 6.14 8.05 8.97
CA GLY A 261 6.95 6.87 8.69
C GLY A 261 7.26 6.76 7.19
N SER A 262 6.97 5.60 6.61
CA SER A 262 7.29 5.29 5.21
C SER A 262 6.26 5.79 4.19
N ASN A 263 5.19 6.48 4.61
CA ASN A 263 4.13 6.94 3.70
C ASN A 263 3.99 8.46 3.66
N GLN A 264 4.83 9.11 2.86
CA GLN A 264 4.73 10.53 2.49
C GLN A 264 4.05 10.64 1.12
N ILE A 265 2.72 10.59 1.15
CA ILE A 265 1.84 10.49 -0.02
C ILE A 265 1.23 11.84 -0.44
N GLY A 266 1.27 12.84 0.44
CA GLY A 266 0.64 14.14 0.25
C GLY A 266 1.63 15.19 -0.24
N VAL A 267 1.17 16.08 -1.12
CA VAL A 267 1.98 17.19 -1.67
C VAL A 267 2.29 18.29 -0.65
N ALA A 268 1.37 18.58 0.27
CA ALA A 268 1.51 19.62 1.30
C ALA A 268 1.24 19.05 2.70
N PRO A 269 2.18 18.25 3.24
CA PRO A 269 1.96 17.50 4.49
C PRO A 269 1.82 18.39 5.74
N GLY A 270 2.24 19.67 5.69
CA GLY A 270 2.04 20.64 6.76
C GLY A 270 0.76 21.46 6.66
N ALA A 271 0.00 21.33 5.57
CA ALA A 271 -1.33 21.95 5.46
C ALA A 271 -2.35 21.19 6.33
N GLN A 272 -3.35 21.91 6.82
CA GLN A 272 -4.48 21.30 7.51
C GLN A 272 -5.62 20.99 6.55
N TRP A 273 -6.52 20.09 6.93
CA TRP A 273 -7.68 19.75 6.09
C TRP A 273 -9.04 19.78 6.79
N MET A 274 -10.07 19.98 5.98
CA MET A 274 -11.50 19.86 6.29
C MET A 274 -12.23 19.18 5.12
N ALA A 275 -13.43 18.63 5.31
CA ALA A 275 -14.11 17.88 4.25
C ALA A 275 -15.62 18.09 4.22
N ALA A 276 -16.20 17.98 3.03
CA ALA A 276 -17.64 17.86 2.84
C ALA A 276 -17.97 16.61 2.02
N SER A 277 -18.84 15.75 2.56
CA SER A 277 -19.36 14.58 1.85
C SER A 277 -20.62 14.92 1.05
N THR A 278 -20.83 14.21 -0.05
CA THR A 278 -21.96 14.43 -0.95
C THR A 278 -22.36 13.16 -1.68
N ASP A 279 -23.65 13.03 -1.99
CA ASP A 279 -24.23 12.02 -2.89
C ASP A 279 -24.36 12.54 -4.33
N LEU A 280 -23.73 13.67 -4.64
CA LEU A 280 -23.77 14.37 -5.93
C LEU A 280 -25.17 14.82 -6.37
N THR A 281 -26.15 14.88 -5.47
CA THR A 281 -27.40 15.62 -5.75
C THR A 281 -27.13 17.12 -5.78
N ASP A 282 -27.89 17.86 -6.58
CA ASP A 282 -27.85 19.32 -6.60
C ASP A 282 -28.02 19.94 -5.19
N ALA A 283 -28.92 19.40 -4.36
CA ALA A 283 -29.13 19.84 -2.99
C ALA A 283 -27.89 19.65 -2.11
N SER A 284 -27.29 18.45 -2.09
CA SER A 284 -26.10 18.19 -1.26
C SER A 284 -24.89 19.00 -1.73
N MET A 285 -24.75 19.18 -3.05
CA MET A 285 -23.73 20.04 -3.66
C MET A 285 -23.89 21.50 -3.29
N PHE A 286 -25.11 22.05 -3.38
CA PHE A 286 -25.36 23.45 -3.03
C PHE A 286 -25.15 23.69 -1.54
N ALA A 287 -25.60 22.76 -0.69
CA ALA A 287 -25.41 22.85 0.75
C ALA A 287 -23.93 22.80 1.14
N ALA A 288 -23.16 21.87 0.56
CA ALA A 288 -21.72 21.80 0.78
C ALA A 288 -20.99 23.06 0.30
N GLY A 289 -21.40 23.61 -0.85
CA GLY A 289 -20.81 24.85 -1.36
C GLY A 289 -21.09 26.08 -0.52
N GLU A 290 -22.29 26.17 0.08
CA GLU A 290 -22.62 27.17 1.09
C GLU A 290 -21.83 26.97 2.39
N TRP A 291 -21.70 25.73 2.84
CA TRP A 291 -20.94 25.40 4.02
C TRP A 291 -19.47 25.78 3.86
N PHE A 292 -18.85 25.59 2.70
CA PHE A 292 -17.49 26.08 2.46
C PHE A 292 -17.36 27.59 2.50
N LEU A 293 -18.42 28.36 2.26
CA LEU A 293 -18.37 29.83 2.39
C LEU A 293 -18.51 30.28 3.85
N ALA A 294 -19.25 29.52 4.66
CA ALA A 294 -19.46 29.80 6.08
C ALA A 294 -19.67 28.50 6.88
N PRO A 295 -18.58 27.80 7.25
CA PRO A 295 -18.69 26.55 7.98
C PRO A 295 -19.50 26.69 9.26
N THR A 296 -20.30 25.69 9.57
CA THR A 296 -21.12 25.61 10.78
C THR A 296 -20.58 24.56 11.74
N LYS A 297 -21.14 24.53 12.95
CA LYS A 297 -21.10 23.34 13.79
C LYS A 297 -21.80 22.15 13.12
N VAL A 298 -21.53 20.93 13.61
CA VAL A 298 -22.13 19.70 13.07
C VAL A 298 -23.66 19.71 13.14
N ASP A 299 -24.23 20.42 14.13
CA ASP A 299 -25.68 20.59 14.26
C ASP A 299 -26.29 21.65 13.31
N GLY A 300 -25.48 22.20 12.38
CA GLY A 300 -25.88 23.21 11.41
C GLY A 300 -25.95 24.64 11.97
N THR A 301 -25.53 24.87 13.21
CA THR A 301 -25.62 26.20 13.85
C THR A 301 -24.34 27.01 13.77
N ASP A 302 -24.44 28.31 14.05
CA ASP A 302 -23.33 29.23 14.25
C ASP A 302 -22.37 29.34 13.05
N PRO A 303 -22.85 29.70 11.84
CA PRO A 303 -22.02 29.82 10.64
C PRO A 303 -20.89 30.84 10.84
N ASP A 304 -19.67 30.46 10.45
CA ASP A 304 -18.46 31.28 10.60
C ASP A 304 -17.65 31.36 9.29
N PRO A 305 -17.78 32.46 8.51
CA PRO A 305 -17.01 32.68 7.29
C PRO A 305 -15.49 32.76 7.46
N THR A 306 -14.98 32.92 8.69
CA THR A 306 -13.54 32.94 8.96
C THR A 306 -12.94 31.53 9.02
N MET A 307 -13.77 30.50 9.14
CA MET A 307 -13.35 29.09 9.19
C MET A 307 -13.36 28.40 7.82
N ARG A 308 -13.61 29.11 6.72
CA ARG A 308 -13.64 28.55 5.35
C ARG A 308 -12.30 27.95 4.91
N PRO A 309 -12.24 27.11 3.87
CA PRO A 309 -10.97 26.63 3.33
C PRO A 309 -10.31 27.67 2.42
N HIS A 310 -9.01 27.54 2.24
CA HIS A 310 -8.21 28.31 1.29
C HIS A 310 -8.28 27.70 -0.11
N VAL A 311 -8.26 26.37 -0.20
CA VAL A 311 -8.31 25.62 -1.47
C VAL A 311 -9.38 24.53 -1.38
N ILE A 312 -10.20 24.38 -2.41
CA ILE A 312 -11.20 23.31 -2.53
C ILE A 312 -10.86 22.44 -3.74
N ASN A 313 -10.59 21.17 -3.49
CA ASN A 313 -10.43 20.13 -4.49
C ASN A 313 -11.79 19.51 -4.83
N ASN A 314 -12.12 19.45 -6.12
CA ASN A 314 -13.38 18.90 -6.63
C ASN A 314 -13.07 17.82 -7.67
N SER A 315 -13.18 16.57 -7.25
CA SER A 315 -12.87 15.41 -8.10
C SER A 315 -14.13 14.77 -8.68
N TRP A 316 -15.05 15.61 -9.19
CA TRP A 316 -16.32 15.23 -9.79
C TRP A 316 -16.66 16.06 -11.03
N GLY A 317 -17.56 15.58 -11.88
CA GLY A 317 -17.96 16.27 -13.11
C GLY A 317 -18.82 15.41 -14.03
N SER A 318 -19.29 16.00 -15.13
CA SER A 318 -20.12 15.32 -16.12
C SER A 318 -19.30 14.43 -17.06
N GLU A 319 -19.79 13.22 -17.37
CA GLU A 319 -19.18 12.32 -18.36
C GLU A 319 -19.22 12.87 -19.80
N LEU A 320 -20.16 13.78 -20.11
CA LEU A 320 -20.29 14.36 -21.44
C LEU A 320 -19.82 15.81 -21.46
N PRO A 321 -19.12 16.26 -22.52
CA PRO A 321 -18.78 17.66 -22.70
C PRO A 321 -20.03 18.53 -22.63
N SER A 322 -20.01 19.49 -21.72
CA SER A 322 -21.07 20.46 -21.56
C SER A 322 -20.49 21.87 -21.40
N ASN A 323 -21.26 22.84 -21.87
CA ASN A 323 -21.08 24.26 -21.59
C ASN A 323 -22.30 24.83 -20.87
N ASP A 324 -23.15 23.98 -20.30
CA ASP A 324 -24.21 24.42 -19.43
C ASP A 324 -23.58 24.85 -18.08
N PRO A 325 -24.13 25.91 -17.44
CA PRO A 325 -23.70 26.32 -16.11
C PRO A 325 -23.78 25.15 -15.12
N PHE A 326 -22.76 25.03 -14.27
CA PHE A 326 -22.67 24.00 -13.26
C PHE A 326 -22.11 24.66 -11.99
N MET A 327 -22.99 24.96 -11.03
CA MET A 327 -22.66 25.64 -9.76
C MET A 327 -21.84 26.93 -9.92
N GLU A 328 -21.98 27.64 -11.04
CA GLU A 328 -21.10 28.77 -11.35
C GLU A 328 -21.20 29.89 -10.33
N ASP A 329 -22.40 30.16 -9.83
CA ASP A 329 -22.68 31.14 -8.79
C ASP A 329 -21.98 30.82 -7.46
N ILE A 330 -21.95 29.54 -7.07
CA ILE A 330 -21.22 29.06 -5.89
C ILE A 330 -19.71 29.19 -6.12
N ILE A 331 -19.20 28.78 -7.28
CA ILE A 331 -17.76 28.85 -7.60
C ILE A 331 -17.30 30.31 -7.67
N GLU A 332 -18.08 31.21 -8.27
CA GLU A 332 -17.83 32.65 -8.27
C GLU A 332 -17.81 33.21 -6.85
N SER A 333 -18.70 32.72 -5.97
CA SER A 333 -18.74 33.10 -4.56
C SER A 333 -17.50 32.63 -3.80
N TRP A 334 -17.02 31.40 -4.03
CA TRP A 334 -15.75 30.91 -3.46
C TRP A 334 -14.58 31.81 -3.88
N HIS A 335 -14.48 32.14 -5.16
CA HIS A 335 -13.40 33.00 -5.67
C HIS A 335 -13.52 34.43 -5.13
N ALA A 336 -14.74 34.95 -5.01
CA ALA A 336 -15.01 36.25 -4.40
C ALA A 336 -14.61 36.27 -2.92
N ALA A 337 -14.77 35.17 -2.19
CA ALA A 337 -14.35 34.99 -0.80
C ALA A 337 -12.84 34.75 -0.65
N GLY A 338 -12.08 34.61 -1.76
CA GLY A 338 -10.64 34.35 -1.71
C GLY A 338 -10.29 32.89 -1.45
N THR A 339 -11.15 31.97 -1.89
CA THR A 339 -10.91 30.53 -1.90
C THR A 339 -10.62 30.10 -3.35
N PHE A 340 -9.57 29.32 -3.57
CA PHE A 340 -9.26 28.76 -4.89
C PHE A 340 -9.97 27.42 -5.05
N SER A 341 -10.53 27.14 -6.23
CA SER A 341 -11.13 25.82 -6.52
C SER A 341 -10.46 25.14 -7.70
N VAL A 342 -10.10 23.88 -7.51
CA VAL A 342 -9.45 22.99 -8.47
C VAL A 342 -10.43 21.89 -8.87
N PHE A 343 -10.45 21.54 -10.15
CA PHE A 343 -11.38 20.53 -10.69
C PHE A 343 -10.66 19.47 -11.52
N SER A 344 -11.13 18.24 -11.47
CA SER A 344 -10.78 17.22 -12.47
C SER A 344 -11.25 17.62 -13.86
N ASN A 345 -10.47 17.32 -14.91
CA ASN A 345 -10.88 17.63 -16.30
C ASN A 345 -11.78 16.57 -16.95
N GLY A 346 -11.87 15.37 -16.36
CA GLY A 346 -12.68 14.24 -16.86
C GLY A 346 -11.85 13.04 -17.32
N ASN A 347 -12.48 11.86 -17.40
CA ASN A 347 -11.84 10.57 -17.67
C ASN A 347 -12.29 9.93 -19.02
N GLU A 348 -12.82 10.73 -19.94
CA GLU A 348 -13.48 10.29 -21.18
C GLU A 348 -12.58 10.46 -22.42
N GLY A 349 -11.29 10.64 -22.20
CA GLY A 349 -10.26 10.62 -23.23
C GLY A 349 -10.18 9.29 -24.01
N PRO A 350 -9.36 9.23 -25.08
CA PRO A 350 -8.36 10.21 -25.51
C PRO A 350 -8.86 11.24 -26.55
N GLY A 351 -10.18 11.36 -26.76
CA GLY A 351 -10.74 12.26 -27.78
C GLY A 351 -10.49 13.75 -27.49
N CYS A 352 -10.44 14.60 -28.53
CA CYS A 352 -10.15 16.04 -28.41
C CYS A 352 -11.34 16.95 -28.08
N ALA A 353 -12.43 16.40 -27.57
CA ALA A 353 -13.62 17.14 -27.17
C ALA A 353 -14.32 16.33 -26.10
N THR A 354 -13.61 16.08 -25.00
CA THR A 354 -14.06 15.21 -23.91
C THR A 354 -13.98 15.91 -22.55
N SER A 355 -13.52 17.18 -22.48
CA SER A 355 -13.53 17.96 -21.24
C SER A 355 -14.98 18.16 -20.74
N GLY A 356 -15.28 17.62 -19.56
CA GLY A 356 -16.59 17.67 -18.90
C GLY A 356 -16.77 18.91 -18.02
N SER A 357 -18.01 19.31 -17.75
CA SER A 357 -18.32 20.37 -16.76
C SER A 357 -18.22 19.82 -15.32
N PRO A 358 -17.80 20.62 -14.33
CA PRO A 358 -17.43 22.03 -14.43
C PRO A 358 -15.97 22.25 -14.87
N GLY A 359 -15.16 21.19 -15.05
CA GLY A 359 -13.76 21.30 -15.49
C GLY A 359 -13.58 22.07 -16.82
N SER A 360 -14.55 21.97 -17.73
CA SER A 360 -14.59 22.66 -19.03
C SER A 360 -14.88 24.16 -18.95
N ARG A 361 -15.37 24.66 -17.80
CA ARG A 361 -15.83 26.05 -17.64
C ARG A 361 -14.65 27.02 -17.59
N ILE A 362 -14.86 28.26 -18.07
CA ILE A 362 -13.80 29.30 -18.07
C ILE A 362 -13.42 29.70 -16.65
N LEU A 363 -14.41 29.75 -15.75
CA LEU A 363 -14.18 30.12 -14.37
C LEU A 363 -13.50 29.02 -13.55
N THR A 364 -13.31 27.79 -14.03
CA THR A 364 -12.64 26.74 -13.25
C THR A 364 -11.18 26.55 -13.67
N TYR A 365 -10.36 26.04 -12.75
CA TYR A 365 -8.99 25.61 -13.04
C TYR A 365 -8.96 24.08 -13.03
N SER A 366 -8.91 23.46 -14.21
CA SER A 366 -9.03 22.00 -14.34
C SER A 366 -7.71 21.29 -14.63
N VAL A 367 -7.62 20.05 -14.19
CA VAL A 367 -6.37 19.29 -14.18
C VAL A 367 -6.48 18.02 -15.03
N GLY A 368 -5.56 17.87 -15.99
CA GLY A 368 -5.36 16.65 -16.77
C GLY A 368 -4.44 15.67 -16.07
N SER A 369 -4.50 14.40 -16.47
CA SER A 369 -3.72 13.32 -15.88
C SER A 369 -2.58 12.88 -16.81
N TYR A 370 -1.38 12.72 -16.26
CA TYR A 370 -0.26 12.05 -16.93
C TYR A 370 0.29 10.89 -16.08
N ASP A 371 1.08 10.01 -16.72
CA ASP A 371 1.76 8.87 -16.10
C ASP A 371 3.24 9.15 -15.74
N SER A 372 3.88 8.20 -15.06
CA SER A 372 5.29 8.31 -14.62
C SER A 372 6.30 8.41 -15.77
N PHE A 373 5.89 8.21 -17.03
CA PHE A 373 6.69 8.47 -18.23
C PHE A 373 6.43 9.85 -18.84
N HIS A 374 5.75 10.73 -18.09
CA HIS A 374 5.32 12.07 -18.51
C HIS A 374 4.42 12.06 -19.74
N SER A 375 3.76 10.93 -20.00
CA SER A 375 2.82 10.79 -21.10
C SER A 375 1.41 11.05 -20.61
N ILE A 376 0.63 11.81 -21.39
CA ILE A 376 -0.77 12.09 -21.05
C ILE A 376 -1.55 10.78 -20.95
N SER A 377 -2.25 10.56 -19.84
CA SER A 377 -3.00 9.33 -19.60
C SER A 377 -4.05 9.13 -20.69
N GLY A 378 -4.23 7.90 -21.15
CA GLY A 378 -5.15 7.59 -22.25
C GLY A 378 -6.60 7.97 -21.95
N PHE A 379 -7.01 7.88 -20.68
CA PHE A 379 -8.33 8.28 -20.20
C PHE A 379 -8.46 9.79 -19.96
N SER A 380 -7.36 10.55 -19.82
CA SER A 380 -7.45 11.97 -19.48
C SER A 380 -8.24 12.72 -20.56
N SER A 381 -9.29 13.42 -20.15
CA SER A 381 -10.09 14.22 -21.06
C SER A 381 -9.31 15.40 -21.64
N ARG A 382 -9.59 15.71 -22.91
CA ARG A 382 -8.83 16.66 -23.74
C ARG A 382 -9.79 17.50 -24.59
N GLY A 383 -9.28 18.62 -25.09
CA GLY A 383 -10.05 19.47 -26.00
C GLY A 383 -10.43 20.82 -25.41
N PRO A 384 -10.84 21.77 -26.26
CA PRO A 384 -11.20 23.09 -25.80
C PRO A 384 -12.44 23.03 -24.89
N GLY A 385 -12.39 23.81 -23.81
CA GLY A 385 -13.52 24.07 -22.93
C GLY A 385 -14.48 25.10 -23.51
N GLN A 386 -15.26 25.72 -22.63
CA GLN A 386 -16.22 26.77 -22.96
C GLN A 386 -15.55 27.92 -23.73
N ASP A 387 -16.23 28.39 -24.78
CA ASP A 387 -15.80 29.46 -25.70
C ASP A 387 -14.39 29.28 -26.33
N GLY A 388 -13.87 28.05 -26.32
CA GLY A 388 -12.57 27.73 -26.92
C GLY A 388 -11.38 27.88 -25.98
N GLU A 389 -11.60 28.03 -24.66
CA GLU A 389 -10.54 28.05 -23.66
C GLU A 389 -9.73 26.74 -23.70
N VAL A 390 -8.43 26.82 -23.42
CA VAL A 390 -7.58 25.62 -23.41
C VAL A 390 -7.88 24.81 -22.16
N LYS A 391 -8.24 23.54 -22.36
CA LYS A 391 -8.51 22.56 -21.29
C LYS A 391 -7.78 21.24 -21.55
N PRO A 392 -7.24 20.56 -20.52
CA PRO A 392 -7.15 21.03 -19.11
C PRO A 392 -6.34 22.33 -18.99
N ASN A 393 -6.43 23.02 -17.85
CA ASN A 393 -5.59 24.21 -17.61
C ASN A 393 -4.13 23.81 -17.41
N ILE A 394 -3.90 22.75 -16.64
CA ILE A 394 -2.58 22.17 -16.37
C ILE A 394 -2.73 20.65 -16.27
N SER A 395 -1.64 19.89 -16.30
CA SER A 395 -1.67 18.46 -16.03
C SER A 395 -0.76 18.08 -14.86
N ALA A 396 -1.15 17.04 -14.13
CA ALA A 396 -0.43 16.53 -12.96
C ALA A 396 -0.46 14.98 -12.94
N PRO A 397 0.31 14.33 -12.05
CA PRO A 397 0.30 12.88 -11.89
C PRO A 397 -1.10 12.34 -11.60
N GLY A 398 -1.59 11.38 -12.38
CA GLY A 398 -2.92 10.81 -12.19
C GLY A 398 -3.12 9.36 -12.66
N SER A 399 -2.06 8.71 -13.16
CA SER A 399 -2.05 7.26 -13.43
C SER A 399 -1.30 6.53 -12.32
N ALA A 400 -1.87 5.46 -11.77
CA ALA A 400 -1.25 4.65 -10.72
C ALA A 400 -0.75 5.49 -9.54
N VAL A 401 -1.61 6.36 -9.02
CA VAL A 401 -1.31 7.20 -7.85
C VAL A 401 -1.69 6.42 -6.59
N ARG A 402 -0.70 6.14 -5.75
CA ARG A 402 -0.92 5.55 -4.43
C ARG A 402 -1.23 6.65 -3.41
N SER A 403 -2.22 6.43 -2.55
CA SER A 403 -2.60 7.36 -1.49
C SER A 403 -3.39 6.64 -0.39
N SER A 404 -3.87 7.38 0.62
CA SER A 404 -4.68 6.83 1.72
C SER A 404 -6.00 6.26 1.23
N PHE A 405 -6.51 5.23 1.90
CA PHE A 405 -7.77 4.58 1.59
C PHE A 405 -8.47 4.17 2.90
N PRO A 406 -9.81 4.07 2.95
CA PRO A 406 -10.51 3.71 4.19
C PRO A 406 -10.02 2.39 4.82
N GLY A 407 -10.17 2.27 6.14
CA GLY A 407 -9.61 1.17 6.93
C GLY A 407 -8.16 1.40 7.36
N GLY A 408 -7.66 2.64 7.27
CA GLY A 408 -6.25 2.95 7.51
C GLY A 408 -5.29 2.38 6.45
N GLN A 409 -5.82 2.01 5.28
CA GLN A 409 -5.09 1.34 4.20
C GLN A 409 -4.48 2.34 3.22
N TYR A 410 -3.68 1.84 2.28
CA TYR A 410 -3.19 2.62 1.14
C TYR A 410 -3.58 1.95 -0.16
N GLY A 411 -4.19 2.70 -1.08
CA GLY A 411 -4.70 2.21 -2.35
C GLY A 411 -4.09 2.92 -3.54
N THR A 412 -4.03 2.24 -4.68
CA THR A 412 -3.54 2.79 -5.95
C THR A 412 -4.66 2.88 -6.97
N ILE A 413 -5.00 4.10 -7.39
CA ILE A 413 -6.06 4.35 -8.37
C ILE A 413 -5.60 5.34 -9.45
N SER A 414 -6.30 5.32 -10.58
CA SER A 414 -6.05 6.22 -11.71
C SER A 414 -7.27 7.06 -12.05
N GLY A 415 -7.03 8.33 -12.34
CA GLY A 415 -8.04 9.29 -12.77
C GLY A 415 -7.52 10.72 -12.77
N THR A 416 -8.19 11.62 -13.48
CA THR A 416 -7.96 13.06 -13.30
C THR A 416 -8.29 13.52 -11.87
N SER A 417 -9.10 12.75 -11.15
CA SER A 417 -9.34 12.86 -9.71
C SER A 417 -8.10 12.70 -8.84
N MET A 418 -7.05 12.02 -9.29
CA MET A 418 -5.78 11.91 -8.59
C MET A 418 -4.82 13.04 -9.02
N ALA A 419 -5.01 13.62 -10.20
CA ALA A 419 -4.22 14.75 -10.69
C ALA A 419 -4.64 16.08 -10.04
N ALA A 420 -5.94 16.33 -9.90
CA ALA A 420 -6.47 17.54 -9.24
C ALA A 420 -5.88 17.80 -7.84
N PRO A 421 -5.80 16.82 -6.91
CA PRO A 421 -5.26 17.05 -5.57
C PRO A 421 -3.77 17.39 -5.56
N HIS A 422 -2.97 16.96 -6.55
CA HIS A 422 -1.57 17.41 -6.65
C HIS A 422 -1.48 18.94 -6.85
N VAL A 423 -2.34 19.50 -7.71
CA VAL A 423 -2.41 20.96 -7.92
C VAL A 423 -2.95 21.67 -6.67
N SER A 424 -3.95 21.09 -6.00
CA SER A 424 -4.49 21.64 -4.75
C SER A 424 -3.43 21.73 -3.64
N GLY A 425 -2.62 20.67 -3.47
CA GLY A 425 -1.48 20.66 -2.54
C GLY A 425 -0.40 21.66 -2.95
N ALA A 426 -0.05 21.77 -4.24
CA ALA A 426 0.94 22.74 -4.70
C ALA A 426 0.52 24.21 -4.46
N ILE A 427 -0.79 24.51 -4.56
CA ILE A 427 -1.32 25.83 -4.19
C ILE A 427 -1.19 26.06 -2.68
N ALA A 428 -1.39 25.02 -1.86
CA ALA A 428 -1.19 25.13 -0.41
C ALA A 428 0.28 25.43 -0.05
N LEU A 429 1.24 24.76 -0.70
CA LEU A 429 2.65 25.10 -0.58
C LEU A 429 2.91 26.57 -0.97
N LEU A 430 2.43 27.01 -2.14
CA LEU A 430 2.59 28.39 -2.62
C LEU A 430 2.03 29.44 -1.65
N TRP A 431 0.83 29.22 -1.13
CA TRP A 431 0.17 30.19 -0.26
C TRP A 431 0.73 30.19 1.16
N SER A 432 1.32 29.07 1.63
CA SER A 432 2.03 29.02 2.91
C SER A 432 3.28 29.90 2.90
N GLU A 433 4.08 29.86 1.83
CA GLU A 433 5.26 30.71 1.66
C GLU A 433 4.89 32.16 1.33
N ASN A 434 3.85 32.38 0.51
CA ASN A 434 3.39 33.71 0.11
C ASN A 434 2.00 34.06 0.65
N SER A 435 1.89 34.16 1.98
CA SER A 435 0.63 34.52 2.67
C SER A 435 -0.03 35.83 2.19
N THR A 436 0.73 36.75 1.56
CA THR A 436 0.16 37.98 0.99
C THR A 436 -0.52 37.80 -0.36
N ALA A 437 -0.24 36.70 -1.06
CA ALA A 437 -0.89 36.30 -2.30
C ALA A 437 -2.10 35.37 -2.06
N ALA A 438 -2.24 34.83 -0.85
CA ALA A 438 -3.35 33.95 -0.48
C ALA A 438 -4.70 34.64 -0.75
N GLY A 439 -5.57 33.95 -1.50
CA GLY A 439 -6.87 34.46 -1.92
C GLY A 439 -6.89 35.37 -3.16
N ASP A 440 -5.74 35.61 -3.81
CA ASP A 440 -5.69 36.19 -5.15
C ASP A 440 -5.75 35.09 -6.22
N VAL A 441 -6.98 34.70 -6.60
CA VAL A 441 -7.24 33.63 -7.57
C VAL A 441 -6.61 33.94 -8.93
N ALA A 442 -6.67 35.19 -9.40
CA ALA A 442 -6.15 35.56 -10.71
C ALA A 442 -4.61 35.53 -10.74
N ALA A 443 -3.95 36.01 -9.69
CA ALA A 443 -2.50 35.91 -9.57
C ALA A 443 -2.04 34.45 -9.44
N THR A 444 -2.76 33.63 -8.68
CA THR A 444 -2.45 32.20 -8.50
C THR A 444 -2.52 31.44 -9.82
N ARG A 445 -3.54 31.68 -10.65
CA ARG A 445 -3.59 31.12 -12.02
C ARG A 445 -2.40 31.53 -12.86
N ALA A 446 -2.05 32.82 -12.86
CA ALA A 446 -0.93 33.30 -13.65
C ALA A 446 0.43 32.72 -13.20
N LEU A 447 0.57 32.36 -11.91
CA LEU A 447 1.74 31.66 -11.39
C LEU A 447 1.77 30.21 -11.85
N LEU A 448 0.66 29.46 -11.69
CA LEU A 448 0.54 28.09 -12.19
C LEU A 448 0.80 27.98 -13.69
N ASP A 449 0.19 28.88 -14.48
CA ASP A 449 0.38 28.92 -15.93
C ASP A 449 1.83 29.25 -16.32
N GLY A 450 2.51 30.07 -15.50
CA GLY A 450 3.88 30.53 -15.78
C GLY A 450 4.98 29.60 -15.29
N SER A 451 4.67 28.66 -14.40
CA SER A 451 5.64 27.73 -13.79
C SER A 451 5.49 26.29 -14.28
N ALA A 452 4.50 26.00 -15.13
CA ALA A 452 4.33 24.66 -15.68
C ALA A 452 5.48 24.29 -16.62
N ILE A 453 5.84 23.01 -16.63
CA ILE A 453 6.81 22.45 -17.58
C ILE A 453 6.12 22.23 -18.91
N ASP A 454 6.49 23.01 -19.93
CA ASP A 454 5.98 22.90 -21.30
C ASP A 454 6.04 21.45 -21.82
N SER A 455 4.88 20.89 -22.18
CA SER A 455 4.75 19.56 -22.78
C SER A 455 4.04 19.65 -24.12
N GLU A 456 4.80 19.54 -25.21
CA GLU A 456 4.27 19.66 -26.57
C GLU A 456 3.44 18.43 -26.97
N ASP A 457 2.12 18.61 -27.08
CA ASP A 457 1.23 17.69 -27.80
C ASP A 457 0.10 18.45 -28.50
N LEU A 458 0.21 18.56 -29.82
CA LEU A 458 -0.71 19.36 -30.64
C LEU A 458 -1.89 18.56 -31.21
N GLN A 459 -2.12 17.31 -30.78
CA GLN A 459 -3.15 16.45 -31.38
C GLN A 459 -4.57 17.04 -31.27
N CYS A 460 -4.82 17.87 -30.25
CA CYS A 460 -6.10 18.55 -30.01
C CYS A 460 -6.05 20.08 -30.27
N GLY A 461 -4.99 20.55 -30.91
CA GLY A 461 -4.77 21.97 -31.20
C GLY A 461 -4.15 22.75 -30.03
N GLY A 462 -3.89 24.04 -30.27
CA GLY A 462 -3.14 24.92 -29.38
C GLY A 462 -1.75 25.26 -29.92
N THR A 463 -0.82 25.50 -29.02
CA THR A 463 0.60 25.86 -29.22
C THR A 463 1.50 24.88 -28.46
N ALA A 464 2.81 24.89 -28.69
CA ALA A 464 3.70 23.92 -28.04
C ALA A 464 3.71 24.12 -26.51
N GLU A 465 3.62 25.38 -26.09
CA GLU A 465 3.62 25.82 -24.69
C GLU A 465 2.23 25.70 -24.06
N LYS A 466 1.15 25.97 -24.83
CA LYS A 466 -0.23 25.91 -24.34
C LYS A 466 -1.13 25.12 -25.31
N ASN A 467 -1.51 23.89 -24.96
CA ASN A 467 -2.29 22.99 -25.83
C ASN A 467 -3.45 22.28 -25.13
N ASN A 468 -4.43 21.82 -25.92
CA ASN A 468 -5.64 21.13 -25.42
C ASN A 468 -5.40 19.67 -24.98
N VAL A 469 -4.16 19.32 -24.62
CA VAL A 469 -3.78 17.99 -24.14
C VAL A 469 -3.20 18.10 -22.73
N PHE A 470 -2.14 18.90 -22.58
CA PHE A 470 -1.47 19.14 -21.31
C PHE A 470 -1.89 20.45 -20.62
N GLY A 471 -2.60 21.35 -21.31
CA GLY A 471 -2.85 22.70 -20.83
C GLY A 471 -1.62 23.57 -21.01
N GLU A 472 -1.22 24.29 -19.95
CA GLU A 472 0.03 25.04 -19.83
C GLU A 472 1.25 24.13 -19.65
N GLY A 473 1.05 22.83 -19.39
CA GLY A 473 2.13 21.87 -19.20
C GLY A 473 1.93 20.95 -18.00
N ARG A 474 3.02 20.34 -17.54
CA ARG A 474 3.04 19.53 -16.32
C ARG A 474 3.32 20.41 -15.11
N LEU A 475 2.63 20.15 -14.00
CA LEU A 475 2.85 20.84 -12.73
C LEU A 475 4.30 20.68 -12.23
N ASP A 476 4.87 21.77 -11.75
CA ASP A 476 6.13 21.82 -10.99
C ASP A 476 5.90 22.71 -9.77
N ALA A 477 5.72 22.07 -8.61
CA ALA A 477 5.44 22.74 -7.34
C ALA A 477 6.64 23.57 -6.86
N TYR A 478 7.86 23.10 -7.09
CA TYR A 478 9.06 23.85 -6.71
C TYR A 478 9.20 25.12 -7.57
N GLN A 479 9.09 25.01 -8.89
CA GLN A 479 9.16 26.16 -9.80
C GLN A 479 8.01 27.15 -9.55
N LEU A 480 6.84 26.67 -9.14
CA LEU A 480 5.70 27.51 -8.74
C LEU A 480 6.05 28.47 -7.60
N ILE A 481 6.85 28.01 -6.63
CA ILE A 481 7.17 28.73 -5.40
C ILE A 481 8.45 29.57 -5.56
N PHE A 482 9.50 28.95 -6.10
CA PHE A 482 10.86 29.52 -6.13
C PHE A 482 11.30 30.01 -7.51
N GLY A 483 10.50 29.78 -8.55
CA GLY A 483 10.87 30.11 -9.93
C GLY A 483 12.11 29.34 -10.40
N ASP A 484 13.00 30.02 -11.12
CA ASP A 484 14.22 29.39 -11.67
C ASP A 484 15.36 29.22 -10.63
N GLU A 485 15.11 29.45 -9.34
CA GLU A 485 16.13 29.31 -8.29
C GLU A 485 16.33 27.83 -7.95
N PRO A 486 17.51 27.20 -8.17
CA PRO A 486 17.68 25.77 -7.91
C PRO A 486 17.51 25.43 -6.41
N PRO A 487 17.02 24.22 -6.05
CA PRO A 487 16.91 23.78 -4.66
C PRO A 487 18.25 23.94 -3.94
N VAL A 488 18.22 24.46 -2.71
CA VAL A 488 19.39 24.52 -1.85
C VAL A 488 19.46 23.21 -1.08
N PRO A 489 20.46 22.34 -1.33
CA PRO A 489 20.55 21.06 -0.64
C PRO A 489 20.74 21.25 0.88
N GLY A 490 19.91 20.59 1.71
CA GLY A 490 19.92 20.66 3.18
C GLY A 490 20.36 19.34 3.86
N PRO A 491 20.26 19.22 5.20
CA PRO A 491 20.46 17.95 5.92
C PRO A 491 19.27 17.00 5.70
N ALA A 492 19.47 15.68 5.78
CA ALA A 492 18.40 14.68 5.63
C ALA A 492 18.63 13.48 6.57
N ILE A 493 17.73 13.25 7.53
CA ILE A 493 17.89 12.23 8.58
C ILE A 493 17.50 10.83 8.09
N THR A 494 18.22 9.83 8.57
CA THR A 494 17.81 8.41 8.55
C THR A 494 17.95 7.83 9.95
N VAL A 495 17.07 6.92 10.37
CA VAL A 495 17.14 6.25 11.68
C VAL A 495 16.95 4.74 11.50
N ASP A 496 17.83 3.93 12.09
CA ASP A 496 17.87 2.47 11.92
C ASP A 496 18.34 1.76 13.21
N PRO A 497 17.63 0.75 13.77
CA PRO A 497 16.36 0.20 13.29
C PRO A 497 15.19 1.17 13.51
N SER A 498 14.10 0.96 12.76
CA SER A 498 12.88 1.76 12.87
C SER A 498 12.04 1.46 14.11
N SER A 499 12.31 0.36 14.82
CA SER A 499 11.74 -0.03 16.11
C SER A 499 12.74 -0.88 16.90
N ILE A 500 12.54 -0.99 18.21
CA ILE A 500 13.34 -1.84 19.10
C ILE A 500 12.40 -2.74 19.88
N GLU A 501 12.53 -4.05 19.71
CA GLU A 501 11.76 -5.05 20.47
C GLU A 501 12.72 -5.96 21.22
N ASN A 502 12.40 -6.26 22.47
CA ASN A 502 13.28 -7.04 23.33
C ASN A 502 12.53 -7.80 24.41
N SER A 503 12.77 -9.10 24.50
CA SER A 503 12.34 -9.94 25.62
C SER A 503 13.51 -10.27 26.54
N GLN A 504 13.38 -10.05 27.86
CA GLN A 504 14.46 -10.32 28.82
C GLN A 504 13.95 -10.76 30.19
N GLU A 505 14.81 -11.48 30.94
CA GLU A 505 14.52 -11.87 32.33
C GLU A 505 14.30 -10.63 33.23
N ALA A 506 13.47 -10.76 34.26
CA ALA A 506 13.37 -9.75 35.31
C ALA A 506 14.73 -9.44 35.96
N ASP A 507 14.95 -8.19 36.36
CA ASP A 507 16.20 -7.71 36.98
C ASP A 507 17.47 -7.84 36.10
N THR A 508 17.32 -7.70 34.78
CA THR A 508 18.42 -7.67 33.80
C THR A 508 18.46 -6.37 33.00
N THR A 509 19.56 -6.15 32.27
CA THR A 509 19.73 -4.99 31.39
C THR A 509 20.27 -5.45 30.04
N THR A 510 19.66 -4.97 28.94
CA THR A 510 20.15 -5.16 27.57
C THR A 510 20.47 -3.82 26.92
N GLU A 511 21.34 -3.85 25.91
CA GLU A 511 21.71 -2.67 25.12
C GLU A 511 21.43 -2.97 23.65
N HIS A 512 20.83 -1.99 22.97
CA HIS A 512 20.53 -1.99 21.53
C HIS A 512 21.24 -0.82 20.86
N THR A 513 21.48 -0.93 19.56
CA THR A 513 22.09 0.14 18.77
C THR A 513 21.05 0.77 17.86
N LEU A 514 20.88 2.09 17.98
CA LEU A 514 20.14 2.94 17.06
C LEU A 514 21.14 3.81 16.28
N THR A 515 21.02 3.86 14.96
CA THR A 515 21.91 4.59 14.06
C THR A 515 21.16 5.79 13.49
N VAL A 516 21.64 7.00 13.81
CA VAL A 516 21.16 8.24 13.19
C VAL A 516 22.11 8.64 12.05
N GLY A 517 21.63 8.55 10.82
CA GLY A 517 22.37 8.89 9.61
C GLY A 517 21.99 10.24 9.02
N ASN A 518 22.88 10.79 8.19
CA ASN A 518 22.62 11.99 7.40
C ASN A 518 22.93 11.71 5.93
N THR A 519 21.90 11.57 5.11
CA THR A 519 22.04 11.40 3.65
C THR A 519 22.05 12.73 2.89
N GLY A 520 21.81 13.83 3.61
CA GLY A 520 21.81 15.19 3.08
C GLY A 520 23.21 15.76 2.85
N THR A 521 23.26 17.07 2.68
CA THR A 521 24.45 17.82 2.21
C THR A 521 24.93 18.91 3.17
N GLU A 522 24.15 19.22 4.20
CA GLU A 522 24.55 20.04 5.36
C GLU A 522 24.58 19.19 6.63
N ASP A 523 25.16 19.72 7.71
CA ASP A 523 25.25 19.02 8.99
C ASP A 523 23.84 18.81 9.59
N LEU A 524 23.52 17.56 9.94
CA LEU A 524 22.30 17.18 10.63
C LEU A 524 22.52 17.32 12.14
N GLU A 525 21.73 18.15 12.81
CA GLU A 525 21.65 18.24 14.26
C GLU A 525 20.41 17.47 14.73
N PHE A 526 20.56 16.59 15.74
CA PHE A 526 19.44 15.82 16.29
C PHE A 526 19.44 15.78 17.82
N THR A 527 18.26 15.56 18.40
CA THR A 527 18.00 15.30 19.82
C THR A 527 17.00 14.17 20.00
N ILE A 528 17.16 13.33 21.03
CA ILE A 528 16.30 12.17 21.30
C ILE A 528 15.59 12.37 22.65
N THR A 529 14.27 12.15 22.66
CA THR A 529 13.44 12.17 23.88
C THR A 529 12.70 10.84 24.05
N GLU A 530 12.63 10.33 25.28
CA GLU A 530 11.93 9.10 25.64
C GLU A 530 10.46 9.41 26.02
N VAL A 531 9.53 8.55 25.60
CA VAL A 531 8.07 8.70 25.83
C VAL A 531 7.45 7.36 26.27
N GLU A 532 6.88 7.27 27.47
CA GLU A 532 6.21 6.05 27.98
C GLU A 532 4.75 5.90 27.52
N GLY A 533 4.30 4.67 27.20
CA GLY A 533 2.90 4.35 26.90
C GLY A 533 1.95 4.49 28.10
N SER A 534 0.68 4.83 27.87
CA SER A 534 -0.27 5.15 28.94
C SER A 534 -0.68 3.92 29.79
N GLY A 535 -0.33 3.90 31.08
CA GLY A 535 -0.86 2.89 32.02
C GLY A 535 -0.23 2.83 33.42
N ALA A 536 1.04 3.21 33.58
CA ALA A 536 1.75 3.13 34.87
C ALA A 536 1.75 4.46 35.67
N PRO A 537 1.85 4.44 37.02
CA PRO A 537 1.89 5.66 37.82
C PRO A 537 3.24 6.39 37.69
N VAL A 538 3.19 7.57 37.05
CA VAL A 538 4.31 8.49 36.81
C VAL A 538 5.12 8.84 38.07
N VAL A 539 6.42 8.55 38.07
CA VAL A 539 7.39 9.13 39.03
C VAL A 539 8.32 10.07 38.27
N ALA A 540 8.09 11.38 38.39
CA ALA A 540 8.93 12.39 37.75
C ALA A 540 10.37 12.40 38.32
N LEU A 541 11.36 12.07 37.49
CA LEU A 541 12.79 12.22 37.76
C LEU A 541 13.51 12.92 36.57
N PRO A 542 14.76 13.40 36.74
CA PRO A 542 15.48 14.12 35.69
C PRO A 542 16.17 13.17 34.68
N GLN A 543 16.02 13.50 33.39
CA GLN A 543 16.56 12.84 32.18
C GLN A 543 18.07 12.51 32.26
N GLY A 544 18.46 11.28 31.88
CA GLY A 544 19.85 10.87 31.61
C GLY A 544 20.73 10.44 32.79
N ALA A 545 20.18 9.76 33.81
CA ALA A 545 20.99 9.24 34.92
C ALA A 545 21.31 7.74 34.78
N ASP A 546 22.59 7.43 34.49
CA ASP A 546 23.19 6.08 34.61
C ASP A 546 22.91 5.47 35.99
N ARG A 547 22.22 4.32 36.04
CA ARG A 547 21.88 3.59 37.28
C ARG A 547 22.73 2.35 37.52
N SER A 548 23.88 2.21 36.86
CA SER A 548 24.80 1.12 37.18
C SER A 548 25.31 1.23 38.64
N HIS A 549 24.96 0.23 39.45
CA HIS A 549 25.47 -0.09 40.80
C HIS A 549 24.90 0.66 42.02
N ALA A 550 23.86 0.09 42.63
CA ALA A 550 23.67 0.14 44.09
C ALA A 550 23.63 -1.29 44.67
N SER A 551 24.81 -1.92 44.78
CA SER A 551 24.97 -3.14 45.56
C SER A 551 24.70 -2.89 47.05
N ALA A 552 23.86 -3.73 47.64
CA ALA A 552 23.42 -3.64 49.02
C ALA A 552 24.54 -3.94 50.03
N GLU A 553 24.83 -2.99 50.93
CA GLU A 553 25.14 -3.31 52.34
C GLU A 553 24.33 -2.42 53.30
N THR A 554 23.58 -3.14 54.15
CA THR A 554 22.85 -2.84 55.40
C THR A 554 22.98 -1.45 56.06
N ASP A 555 21.84 -0.80 56.38
CA ASP A 555 21.20 -0.79 57.72
C ASP A 555 20.01 0.22 57.76
N GLY A 556 18.76 -0.27 57.77
CA GLY A 556 17.59 0.45 58.31
C GLY A 556 16.64 1.27 57.40
N GLY A 557 15.76 0.59 56.62
CA GLY A 557 14.49 1.09 56.04
C GLY A 557 14.62 1.98 54.76
N PRO A 558 13.64 2.01 53.82
CA PRO A 558 12.21 1.69 53.90
C PRO A 558 11.80 0.40 53.15
N SER A 559 10.51 0.08 53.16
CA SER A 559 9.88 -1.05 52.45
C SER A 559 10.21 -1.07 50.96
N ALA A 560 10.28 -2.28 50.38
CA ALA A 560 10.43 -2.54 48.95
C ALA A 560 9.56 -1.59 48.08
N PRO A 561 10.03 -1.15 46.91
CA PRO A 561 9.19 -0.42 45.96
C PRO A 561 7.95 -1.25 45.65
N ALA A 562 6.82 -0.57 45.47
CA ALA A 562 5.63 -1.23 44.94
C ALA A 562 5.97 -1.76 43.55
N VAL A 563 5.73 -3.05 43.34
CA VAL A 563 5.79 -3.69 42.01
C VAL A 563 4.82 -2.93 41.10
N VAL A 564 5.31 -2.49 39.93
CA VAL A 564 4.46 -1.94 38.87
C VAL A 564 3.84 -3.15 38.19
N GLU A 565 2.52 -3.27 38.25
CA GLU A 565 1.81 -4.45 37.71
C GLU A 565 1.60 -4.27 36.20
N ALA A 566 1.81 -5.36 35.44
CA ALA A 566 1.44 -5.42 34.03
C ALA A 566 -0.09 -5.53 33.86
N ALA A 567 -0.61 -5.12 32.69
CA ALA A 567 -2.01 -5.27 32.37
C ALA A 567 -2.39 -6.76 32.20
N GLU A 568 -3.49 -7.21 32.82
CA GLU A 568 -3.99 -8.59 32.66
C GLU A 568 -4.73 -8.76 31.32
N GLN A 569 -4.40 -9.80 30.53
CA GLN A 569 -5.19 -10.27 29.39
C GLN A 569 -5.58 -11.75 29.55
N LEU A 570 -6.84 -12.09 29.24
CA LEU A 570 -7.36 -13.46 29.13
C LEU A 570 -7.23 -13.91 27.66
N GLN A 571 -6.65 -15.09 27.40
CA GLN A 571 -6.25 -15.53 26.05
C GLN A 571 -7.44 -15.88 25.13
N ALA A 572 -7.68 -15.04 24.12
CA ALA A 572 -8.35 -15.40 22.87
C ALA A 572 -7.29 -15.91 21.85
N VAL A 573 -7.73 -16.34 20.66
CA VAL A 573 -6.80 -16.83 19.60
C VAL A 573 -6.65 -15.80 18.47
N ALA A 574 -5.39 -15.49 18.14
CA ALA A 574 -5.02 -14.55 17.07
C ALA A 574 -5.20 -15.14 15.65
N SER A 575 -5.18 -16.47 15.51
CA SER A 575 -5.40 -17.14 14.22
C SER A 575 -6.24 -18.40 14.37
N LEU A 576 -6.96 -18.77 13.30
CA LEU A 576 -7.82 -19.95 13.22
C LEU A 576 -7.64 -20.59 11.85
N THR A 577 -7.47 -21.91 11.78
CA THR A 577 -7.59 -22.68 10.54
C THR A 577 -8.46 -23.91 10.80
N GLU A 578 -9.48 -24.14 9.96
CA GLU A 578 -10.43 -25.24 10.11
C GLU A 578 -10.85 -25.81 8.75
N GLY A 579 -10.49 -27.07 8.50
CA GLY A 579 -10.87 -27.83 7.29
C GLY A 579 -12.05 -28.80 7.50
N PHE A 580 -12.66 -28.82 8.69
CA PHE A 580 -13.81 -29.64 9.04
C PHE A 580 -13.63 -31.16 8.81
N ASP A 581 -12.44 -31.69 9.12
CA ASP A 581 -12.13 -33.12 9.01
C ASP A 581 -13.09 -34.02 9.82
N ASP A 582 -13.51 -33.55 11.02
CA ASP A 582 -14.57 -34.17 11.82
C ASP A 582 -15.42 -33.10 12.53
N VAL A 583 -16.60 -32.81 11.98
CA VAL A 583 -17.55 -31.81 12.50
C VAL A 583 -18.00 -32.10 13.95
N ASN A 584 -17.81 -33.32 14.46
CA ASN A 584 -18.17 -33.66 15.84
C ASN A 584 -17.18 -33.12 16.88
N THR A 585 -15.97 -32.71 16.50
CA THR A 585 -14.97 -32.17 17.44
C THR A 585 -15.14 -30.68 17.67
N LEU A 586 -15.72 -29.95 16.71
CA LEU A 586 -15.87 -28.48 16.72
C LEU A 586 -16.33 -27.90 18.07
N PRO A 587 -17.34 -28.44 18.79
CA PRO A 587 -17.74 -27.88 20.08
C PRO A 587 -16.67 -28.00 21.19
N ALA A 588 -15.81 -29.02 21.13
CA ALA A 588 -14.67 -29.16 22.03
C ALA A 588 -13.54 -28.17 21.67
N ASP A 589 -13.44 -27.83 20.39
CA ASP A 589 -12.45 -26.88 19.83
C ASP A 589 -12.93 -25.43 19.92
N GLY A 590 -14.04 -25.17 20.63
CA GLY A 590 -14.52 -23.84 20.95
C GLY A 590 -15.58 -23.28 20.00
N TRP A 591 -15.92 -23.97 18.91
CA TRP A 591 -17.00 -23.58 18.01
C TRP A 591 -18.38 -23.73 18.64
N ALA A 592 -19.34 -22.93 18.18
CA ALA A 592 -20.73 -23.02 18.62
C ALA A 592 -21.68 -23.25 17.45
N ILE A 593 -22.64 -24.17 17.64
CA ILE A 593 -23.63 -24.52 16.62
C ILE A 593 -25.03 -24.28 17.19
N LYS A 594 -25.86 -23.50 16.50
CA LYS A 594 -27.22 -23.17 16.95
C LYS A 594 -28.22 -23.09 15.80
N ASN A 595 -29.26 -23.92 15.87
CA ASN A 595 -30.34 -23.92 14.88
C ASN A 595 -31.58 -23.16 15.42
N ASN A 596 -31.81 -21.96 14.89
CA ASN A 596 -32.96 -21.09 15.18
C ASN A 596 -34.07 -21.17 14.11
N SER A 597 -34.02 -22.16 13.20
CA SER A 597 -35.00 -22.33 12.13
C SER A 597 -36.44 -22.49 12.63
N GLU A 598 -37.41 -22.12 11.81
CA GLU A 598 -38.83 -22.10 12.18
C GLU A 598 -39.73 -22.90 11.21
N PRO A 599 -40.29 -24.04 11.63
CA PRO A 599 -39.94 -24.80 12.85
C PRO A 599 -38.53 -25.41 12.74
N VAL A 600 -37.87 -25.69 13.87
CA VAL A 600 -36.55 -26.35 13.91
C VAL A 600 -36.64 -27.72 13.22
N GLY A 601 -35.71 -27.98 12.30
CA GLY A 601 -35.65 -29.19 11.50
C GLY A 601 -34.96 -30.37 12.18
N ALA A 602 -34.67 -31.40 11.38
CA ALA A 602 -34.07 -32.65 11.86
C ALA A 602 -32.54 -32.63 11.87
N THR A 603 -31.92 -31.66 11.19
CA THR A 603 -30.46 -31.49 11.09
C THR A 603 -30.04 -30.09 11.55
N THR A 604 -28.74 -29.92 11.80
CA THR A 604 -28.08 -28.61 11.94
C THR A 604 -26.92 -28.55 10.95
N TRP A 605 -25.77 -27.98 11.27
CA TRP A 605 -24.52 -28.20 10.54
C TRP A 605 -24.03 -29.65 10.76
N PHE A 606 -23.61 -30.35 9.72
CA PHE A 606 -23.24 -31.77 9.76
C PHE A 606 -22.08 -32.10 8.80
N GLN A 607 -21.44 -33.26 8.97
CA GLN A 607 -20.34 -33.70 8.11
C GLN A 607 -20.72 -33.77 6.63
N GLY A 608 -19.80 -33.36 5.75
CA GLY A 608 -19.93 -33.46 4.31
C GLY A 608 -20.25 -34.86 3.78
N ASN A 609 -20.79 -34.94 2.56
CA ASN A 609 -21.17 -36.19 1.90
C ASN A 609 -20.73 -36.19 0.42
N ALA A 610 -19.51 -36.66 0.21
CA ALA A 610 -18.88 -36.77 -1.11
C ALA A 610 -19.61 -37.73 -2.06
N ALA A 611 -20.21 -38.79 -1.51
CA ALA A 611 -20.76 -39.88 -2.29
C ALA A 611 -22.09 -39.49 -2.98
N GLU A 612 -22.85 -38.58 -2.38
CA GLU A 612 -24.19 -38.21 -2.85
C GLU A 612 -24.30 -36.74 -3.32
N VAL A 613 -23.40 -35.86 -2.89
CA VAL A 613 -23.50 -34.41 -3.12
C VAL A 613 -22.29 -33.86 -3.90
N PHE A 614 -21.17 -33.58 -3.23
CA PHE A 614 -19.90 -33.17 -3.84
C PHE A 614 -18.74 -33.42 -2.86
N PRO A 615 -17.50 -33.66 -3.34
CA PRO A 615 -16.33 -33.77 -2.47
C PRO A 615 -15.96 -32.41 -1.86
N SER A 616 -15.20 -32.43 -0.77
CA SER A 616 -14.54 -31.26 -0.15
C SER A 616 -13.68 -30.47 -1.15
N HIS A 617 -13.36 -29.23 -0.78
CA HIS A 617 -12.37 -28.41 -1.47
C HIS A 617 -10.97 -28.95 -1.20
N GLU A 618 -10.69 -29.24 0.07
CA GLU A 618 -9.40 -29.73 0.55
C GLU A 618 -9.58 -30.95 1.48
N GLY A 619 -8.51 -31.67 1.81
CA GLY A 619 -8.59 -32.81 2.74
C GLY A 619 -9.29 -34.06 2.20
N ALA A 620 -9.83 -34.88 3.12
CA ALA A 620 -10.54 -36.11 2.75
C ALA A 620 -11.89 -35.77 2.08
N PRO A 621 -12.45 -36.60 1.17
CA PRO A 621 -13.62 -36.19 0.37
C PRO A 621 -14.85 -35.68 1.16
N GLU A 622 -15.02 -36.08 2.41
CA GLU A 622 -16.12 -35.66 3.29
C GLU A 622 -15.72 -34.52 4.28
N ALA A 623 -14.47 -34.06 4.26
CA ALA A 623 -13.89 -33.02 5.14
C ALA A 623 -14.37 -31.63 4.71
N TYR A 624 -15.61 -31.33 5.04
CA TYR A 624 -16.23 -30.01 4.93
C TYR A 624 -17.49 -30.01 5.80
N VAL A 625 -17.98 -28.85 6.24
CA VAL A 625 -19.22 -28.75 7.01
C VAL A 625 -20.41 -28.40 6.11
N GLY A 626 -21.50 -29.15 6.22
CA GLY A 626 -22.67 -29.03 5.38
C GLY A 626 -23.94 -28.56 6.10
N ALA A 627 -24.80 -27.85 5.39
CA ALA A 627 -26.15 -27.46 5.81
C ALA A 627 -27.16 -27.66 4.66
N ASN A 628 -28.43 -27.92 4.97
CA ASN A 628 -29.44 -28.18 3.94
C ASN A 628 -30.87 -27.88 4.40
N TYR A 629 -31.83 -28.06 3.48
CA TYR A 629 -33.27 -27.87 3.70
C TYR A 629 -33.86 -28.57 4.94
N ASN A 630 -33.24 -29.65 5.46
CA ASN A 630 -33.69 -30.32 6.69
C ASN A 630 -33.32 -29.57 7.97
N ASN A 631 -32.62 -28.42 7.88
CA ASN A 631 -32.40 -27.51 9.00
C ASN A 631 -33.71 -26.88 9.49
N ALA A 632 -34.73 -26.77 8.64
CA ALA A 632 -36.10 -26.40 9.02
C ALA A 632 -37.10 -27.57 8.85
N GLY A 633 -38.25 -27.48 9.52
CA GLY A 633 -39.36 -28.43 9.37
C GLY A 633 -40.33 -28.05 8.25
N ALA A 634 -41.38 -28.86 8.05
CA ALA A 634 -42.10 -28.94 6.78
C ALA A 634 -43.09 -27.80 6.43
N SER A 635 -43.41 -26.79 7.26
CA SER A 635 -44.35 -25.73 6.84
C SER A 635 -44.34 -24.46 7.71
N PRO A 636 -44.13 -23.25 7.15
CA PRO A 636 -43.51 -22.96 5.83
C PRO A 636 -41.99 -23.22 5.80
N GLY A 637 -41.37 -23.52 6.96
CA GLY A 637 -39.98 -23.96 7.07
C GLY A 637 -38.98 -22.88 6.68
N ASN A 638 -38.72 -21.92 7.55
CA ASN A 638 -37.69 -20.89 7.32
C ASN A 638 -36.39 -21.31 8.01
N ILE A 639 -35.26 -21.26 7.30
CA ILE A 639 -33.96 -21.72 7.83
C ILE A 639 -33.21 -20.55 8.46
N SER A 640 -32.77 -20.72 9.71
CA SER A 640 -31.80 -19.85 10.37
C SER A 640 -30.87 -20.73 11.19
N ASN A 641 -29.78 -21.20 10.58
CA ASN A 641 -28.85 -22.12 11.22
C ASN A 641 -27.44 -21.50 11.30
N TRP A 642 -26.84 -21.52 12.48
CA TRP A 642 -25.61 -20.80 12.82
C TRP A 642 -24.47 -21.75 13.14
N LEU A 643 -23.30 -21.47 12.58
CA LEU A 643 -22.00 -22.04 12.95
C LEU A 643 -21.08 -20.86 13.30
N MET A 644 -20.54 -20.82 14.51
CA MET A 644 -19.74 -19.71 15.02
C MET A 644 -18.34 -20.20 15.41
N THR A 645 -17.32 -19.45 15.01
CA THR A 645 -15.90 -19.68 15.33
C THR A 645 -15.68 -19.72 16.85
N PRO A 646 -14.52 -20.21 17.33
CA PRO A 646 -14.00 -19.88 18.67
C PRO A 646 -13.89 -18.36 18.89
N GLU A 647 -13.61 -17.94 20.12
CA GLU A 647 -13.37 -16.52 20.44
C GLU A 647 -12.02 -16.09 19.86
N LEU A 648 -12.04 -15.07 19.00
CA LEU A 648 -10.91 -14.56 18.23
C LEU A 648 -10.47 -13.19 18.76
N ASP A 649 -9.19 -12.88 18.61
CA ASP A 649 -8.67 -11.51 18.72
C ASP A 649 -8.98 -10.75 17.43
N LEU A 650 -9.90 -9.80 17.51
CA LEU A 650 -10.39 -9.00 16.40
C LEU A 650 -9.58 -7.70 16.32
N VAL A 651 -8.85 -7.55 15.22
CA VAL A 651 -8.06 -6.35 14.90
C VAL A 651 -8.48 -5.84 13.53
N ASN A 652 -8.58 -4.52 13.34
CA ASN A 652 -8.84 -3.96 12.00
C ASN A 652 -7.70 -4.34 11.05
N GLY A 653 -8.04 -4.81 9.86
CA GLY A 653 -7.11 -5.36 8.87
C GLY A 653 -6.92 -6.88 8.94
N SER A 654 -7.45 -7.56 9.96
CA SER A 654 -7.40 -9.03 10.05
C SER A 654 -8.21 -9.65 8.92
N GLU A 655 -7.75 -10.73 8.31
CA GLU A 655 -8.48 -11.40 7.22
C GLU A 655 -9.19 -12.67 7.70
N PHE A 656 -10.43 -12.85 7.27
CA PHE A 656 -11.21 -14.07 7.42
C PHE A 656 -11.58 -14.62 6.04
N SER A 657 -11.13 -15.83 5.72
CA SER A 657 -11.43 -16.48 4.44
C SER A 657 -12.12 -17.82 4.63
N PHE A 658 -12.92 -18.22 3.64
CA PHE A 658 -13.61 -19.50 3.62
C PHE A 658 -14.03 -19.89 2.20
N TRP A 659 -14.08 -21.19 1.93
CA TRP A 659 -14.60 -21.73 0.68
C TRP A 659 -16.05 -22.16 0.85
N THR A 660 -16.92 -21.83 -0.11
CA THR A 660 -18.30 -22.34 -0.11
C THR A 660 -18.82 -22.71 -1.49
N ARG A 661 -19.77 -23.64 -1.53
CA ARG A 661 -20.53 -24.01 -2.74
C ARG A 661 -21.91 -24.54 -2.42
N THR A 662 -22.77 -24.57 -3.45
CA THR A 662 -23.99 -25.39 -3.54
C THR A 662 -23.85 -26.46 -4.64
N VAL A 663 -24.89 -27.24 -4.86
CA VAL A 663 -24.93 -28.27 -5.92
C VAL A 663 -25.02 -27.67 -7.32
N ALA A 664 -24.40 -28.33 -8.31
CA ALA A 664 -24.30 -27.86 -9.69
C ALA A 664 -25.60 -27.98 -10.51
N ASN A 665 -26.68 -27.24 -10.15
CA ASN A 665 -27.76 -26.71 -11.01
C ASN A 665 -28.82 -25.98 -10.15
N PRO A 666 -28.56 -24.75 -9.66
CA PRO A 666 -29.40 -24.06 -8.67
C PRO A 666 -30.78 -23.54 -9.16
N ALA A 667 -31.17 -23.79 -10.42
CA ALA A 667 -32.30 -23.12 -11.08
C ALA A 667 -33.68 -23.25 -10.39
N ASP A 668 -33.85 -24.23 -9.49
CA ASP A 668 -35.14 -24.49 -8.82
C ASP A 668 -35.11 -24.31 -7.28
N PHE A 669 -33.93 -24.23 -6.63
CA PHE A 669 -33.81 -24.13 -5.16
C PHE A 669 -32.58 -23.31 -4.75
N VAL A 670 -32.82 -22.06 -4.37
CA VAL A 670 -31.79 -21.05 -4.12
C VAL A 670 -31.32 -21.03 -2.66
N ASP A 671 -30.01 -20.95 -2.47
CA ASP A 671 -29.35 -20.87 -1.16
C ASP A 671 -28.84 -19.45 -0.88
N ARG A 672 -28.69 -19.08 0.40
CA ARG A 672 -28.05 -17.84 0.84
C ARG A 672 -27.40 -18.04 2.20
N MET A 673 -26.23 -17.42 2.39
CA MET A 673 -25.51 -17.41 3.66
C MET A 673 -24.97 -16.01 3.93
N GLU A 674 -25.08 -15.56 5.18
CA GLU A 674 -24.41 -14.34 5.66
C GLU A 674 -23.26 -14.76 6.58
N VAL A 675 -22.18 -14.00 6.55
CA VAL A 675 -21.09 -14.08 7.53
C VAL A 675 -21.20 -12.84 8.40
N ARG A 676 -21.29 -13.03 9.71
CA ARG A 676 -21.59 -11.95 10.65
C ARG A 676 -20.58 -11.90 11.80
N LEU A 677 -20.32 -10.71 12.31
CA LEU A 677 -19.36 -10.44 13.38
C LEU A 677 -20.10 -10.12 14.69
N SER A 678 -19.57 -10.64 15.79
CA SER A 678 -19.88 -10.20 17.15
C SER A 678 -18.62 -9.75 17.85
N THR A 679 -18.59 -8.51 18.35
CA THR A 679 -17.50 -7.95 19.17
C THR A 679 -17.69 -8.20 20.67
N SER A 680 -18.67 -9.04 21.03
CA SER A 680 -19.03 -9.34 22.42
C SER A 680 -18.28 -10.57 22.96
N GLY A 681 -16.96 -10.65 22.76
CA GLY A 681 -16.11 -11.75 23.22
C GLY A 681 -16.66 -13.13 22.86
N ALA A 682 -16.69 -14.04 23.84
CA ALA A 682 -17.18 -15.41 23.70
C ALA A 682 -18.70 -15.56 23.42
N SER A 683 -19.44 -14.50 23.09
CA SER A 683 -20.90 -14.56 22.97
C SER A 683 -21.36 -15.51 21.87
N THR A 684 -22.37 -16.33 22.18
CA THR A 684 -23.08 -17.21 21.23
C THR A 684 -24.55 -16.80 21.06
N ASN A 685 -24.86 -15.56 21.46
CA ASN A 685 -26.21 -15.02 21.44
C ASN A 685 -26.60 -14.55 20.04
N VAL A 686 -27.04 -15.46 19.19
CA VAL A 686 -27.60 -15.15 17.86
C VAL A 686 -29.08 -14.72 17.89
N GLY A 687 -29.57 -14.21 19.02
CA GLY A 687 -30.98 -13.84 19.19
C GLY A 687 -31.95 -15.04 19.17
N THR A 688 -33.24 -14.75 18.96
CA THR A 688 -34.33 -15.73 18.95
C THR A 688 -35.19 -15.61 17.71
N GLY A 689 -35.57 -16.75 17.13
CA GLY A 689 -36.44 -16.83 15.96
C GLY A 689 -35.70 -16.68 14.63
N TYR A 690 -36.45 -16.71 13.54
CA TYR A 690 -35.90 -16.79 12.17
C TYR A 690 -35.08 -15.56 11.73
N ASP A 691 -35.49 -14.35 12.11
CA ASP A 691 -34.81 -13.09 11.74
C ASP A 691 -33.88 -12.57 12.86
N GLY A 692 -33.71 -13.32 13.95
CA GLY A 692 -32.88 -12.90 15.07
C GLY A 692 -31.39 -13.09 14.78
N VAL A 693 -30.60 -12.05 15.04
CA VAL A 693 -29.12 -12.06 14.89
C VAL A 693 -28.39 -11.79 16.22
N GLY A 694 -29.09 -11.24 17.22
CA GLY A 694 -28.54 -11.00 18.56
C GLY A 694 -27.28 -10.13 18.54
N ASP A 695 -26.19 -10.62 19.12
CA ASP A 695 -24.91 -9.90 19.22
C ASP A 695 -24.08 -9.99 17.92
N PHE A 696 -24.58 -10.68 16.88
CA PHE A 696 -23.97 -10.80 15.55
C PHE A 696 -24.66 -9.82 14.57
N ASP A 697 -24.70 -8.55 14.94
CA ASP A 697 -25.44 -7.51 14.23
C ASP A 697 -24.72 -6.98 12.98
N THR A 698 -23.40 -7.14 12.92
CA THR A 698 -22.54 -6.71 11.81
C THR A 698 -22.45 -7.80 10.73
N VAL A 699 -22.65 -7.45 9.46
CA VAL A 699 -22.51 -8.38 8.31
C VAL A 699 -21.17 -8.13 7.64
N LEU A 700 -20.30 -9.14 7.60
CA LEU A 700 -19.00 -9.11 6.92
C LEU A 700 -19.10 -9.53 5.45
N ALA A 701 -19.91 -10.54 5.16
CA ALA A 701 -20.17 -10.98 3.78
C ALA A 701 -21.58 -11.53 3.61
N SER A 702 -22.07 -11.50 2.38
CA SER A 702 -23.32 -12.14 1.98
C SER A 702 -23.13 -12.92 0.69
N VAL A 703 -23.36 -14.23 0.74
CA VAL A 703 -23.33 -15.12 -0.42
C VAL A 703 -24.76 -15.29 -0.93
N ASN A 704 -25.02 -14.85 -2.16
CA ASN A 704 -26.35 -14.75 -2.78
C ASN A 704 -27.36 -13.86 -2.02
N PRO A 705 -27.05 -12.58 -1.75
CA PRO A 705 -27.91 -11.69 -0.94
C PRO A 705 -29.34 -11.55 -1.50
N ASP A 706 -29.46 -11.49 -2.82
CA ASP A 706 -30.73 -11.35 -3.55
C ASP A 706 -31.51 -12.66 -3.73
N LEU A 707 -30.96 -13.77 -3.22
CA LEU A 707 -31.57 -15.10 -3.28
C LEU A 707 -31.96 -15.52 -4.72
N THR A 708 -31.01 -15.35 -5.66
CA THR A 708 -31.21 -15.62 -7.08
C THR A 708 -30.70 -17.01 -7.48
N ALA A 709 -31.19 -17.51 -8.62
CA ALA A 709 -30.82 -18.81 -9.16
C ALA A 709 -29.31 -18.98 -9.43
N THR A 710 -28.53 -17.92 -9.62
CA THR A 710 -27.10 -18.02 -9.97
C THR A 710 -26.19 -17.35 -8.96
N GLY A 711 -26.73 -16.77 -7.88
CA GLY A 711 -25.93 -15.99 -6.95
C GLY A 711 -25.19 -16.80 -5.89
N TYR A 712 -25.51 -18.10 -5.70
CA TYR A 712 -24.71 -19.00 -4.86
C TYR A 712 -23.80 -19.86 -5.77
N PRO A 713 -22.50 -19.97 -5.49
CA PRO A 713 -21.56 -20.64 -6.39
C PRO A 713 -21.82 -22.14 -6.49
N GLY A 714 -21.85 -22.66 -7.73
CA GLY A 714 -22.05 -24.08 -8.01
C GLY A 714 -20.78 -24.94 -7.93
N GLU A 715 -19.61 -24.30 -7.85
CA GLU A 715 -18.29 -24.90 -7.60
C GLU A 715 -17.68 -24.26 -6.35
N TRP A 716 -16.69 -24.91 -5.74
CA TRP A 716 -15.97 -24.32 -4.59
C TRP A 716 -15.40 -22.97 -4.99
N THR A 717 -15.78 -21.93 -4.25
CA THR A 717 -15.38 -20.55 -4.47
C THR A 717 -14.99 -19.95 -3.13
N GLU A 718 -13.84 -19.31 -3.09
CA GLU A 718 -13.32 -18.60 -1.92
C GLU A 718 -14.02 -17.26 -1.74
N TYR A 719 -14.23 -16.89 -0.48
CA TYR A 719 -14.61 -15.56 -0.06
C TYR A 719 -13.63 -15.14 1.04
N THR A 720 -13.03 -13.98 0.85
CA THR A 720 -12.17 -13.33 1.85
C THR A 720 -12.86 -12.05 2.30
N VAL A 721 -12.89 -11.81 3.61
CA VAL A 721 -13.43 -10.60 4.23
C VAL A 721 -12.43 -10.06 5.24
N SER A 722 -12.21 -8.74 5.23
CA SER A 722 -11.40 -8.08 6.25
C SER A 722 -12.27 -7.69 7.44
N ILE A 723 -11.74 -7.83 8.66
CA ILE A 723 -12.33 -7.28 9.87
C ILE A 723 -12.00 -5.80 9.90
N GLU A 724 -13.03 -4.96 9.92
CA GLU A 724 -12.91 -3.51 9.83
C GLU A 724 -14.00 -2.84 10.69
N GLY A 725 -13.80 -1.57 11.05
CA GLY A 725 -14.79 -0.79 11.81
C GLY A 725 -14.83 -1.08 13.31
N LEU A 726 -13.79 -1.69 13.87
CA LEU A 726 -13.60 -1.79 15.32
C LEU A 726 -13.06 -0.47 15.87
N ASP A 727 -13.65 0.03 16.97
CA ASP A 727 -13.17 1.23 17.67
C ASP A 727 -11.75 1.03 18.26
N GLU A 728 -11.43 -0.20 18.67
CA GLU A 728 -10.13 -0.66 19.15
C GLU A 728 -10.04 -2.19 18.97
N ALA A 729 -8.83 -2.76 19.02
CA ALA A 729 -8.66 -4.21 19.04
C ALA A 729 -9.46 -4.82 20.20
N THR A 730 -10.25 -5.85 19.90
CA THR A 730 -11.19 -6.45 20.86
C THR A 730 -11.28 -7.95 20.67
N THR A 731 -12.06 -8.66 21.48
CA THR A 731 -12.31 -10.10 21.32
C THR A 731 -13.72 -10.35 20.81
N GLY A 732 -13.93 -11.36 19.98
CA GLY A 732 -15.26 -11.65 19.44
C GLY A 732 -15.39 -12.97 18.69
N ARG A 733 -16.47 -13.14 17.93
CA ARG A 733 -16.72 -14.34 17.10
C ARG A 733 -17.25 -13.98 15.73
N ILE A 734 -16.91 -14.82 14.75
CA ILE A 734 -17.48 -14.75 13.41
C ILE A 734 -18.47 -15.90 13.24
N GLY A 735 -19.62 -15.64 12.64
CA GLY A 735 -20.74 -16.57 12.51
C GLY A 735 -21.21 -16.73 11.07
N PHE A 736 -21.22 -17.98 10.57
CA PHE A 736 -21.94 -18.37 9.36
C PHE A 736 -23.43 -18.53 9.66
N HIS A 737 -24.24 -17.64 9.09
CA HIS A 737 -25.70 -17.63 9.20
C HIS A 737 -26.32 -18.15 7.90
N TYR A 738 -26.64 -19.45 7.86
CA TYR A 738 -27.42 -20.01 6.77
C TYR A 738 -28.89 -19.60 6.93
N TRP A 739 -29.30 -18.61 6.13
CA TRP A 739 -30.55 -17.85 6.33
C TRP A 739 -31.41 -17.82 5.06
N VAL A 740 -32.40 -18.72 4.99
CA VAL A 740 -33.20 -18.95 3.77
C VAL A 740 -34.71 -18.99 4.07
N PRO A 741 -35.51 -18.06 3.51
CA PRO A 741 -36.96 -18.07 3.68
C PRO A 741 -37.58 -19.20 2.85
N ALA A 742 -38.59 -19.88 3.40
CA ALA A 742 -39.21 -21.04 2.76
C ALA A 742 -38.18 -22.07 2.26
N GLY A 743 -37.15 -22.34 3.07
CA GLY A 743 -36.07 -23.29 2.79
C GLY A 743 -36.33 -24.72 3.28
N GLY A 744 -37.40 -24.98 4.03
CA GLY A 744 -37.69 -26.30 4.59
C GLY A 744 -38.05 -27.34 3.52
N PRO A 745 -38.31 -28.62 3.91
CA PRO A 745 -38.53 -29.72 2.97
C PRO A 745 -39.73 -29.59 2.01
N LEU A 746 -40.66 -28.66 2.27
CA LEU A 746 -41.78 -28.32 1.38
C LEU A 746 -41.67 -26.89 0.81
N GLY A 747 -40.53 -26.25 1.03
CA GLY A 747 -40.19 -24.91 0.58
C GLY A 747 -39.81 -24.86 -0.89
N ASN A 748 -39.71 -23.65 -1.43
CA ASN A 748 -39.30 -23.42 -2.82
C ASN A 748 -37.81 -23.02 -2.91
N ASN A 749 -37.13 -22.86 -1.78
CA ASN A 749 -35.74 -22.44 -1.67
C ASN A 749 -34.94 -23.47 -0.87
N SER A 750 -33.62 -23.28 -0.77
CA SER A 750 -32.64 -24.13 -0.09
C SER A 750 -32.42 -25.51 -0.73
N ASN A 751 -31.15 -25.86 -0.90
CA ASN A 751 -30.75 -27.22 -1.24
C ASN A 751 -29.72 -27.73 -0.24
N PHE A 752 -28.44 -27.75 -0.63
CA PHE A 752 -27.33 -28.23 0.18
C PHE A 752 -26.14 -27.30 -0.07
N ILE A 753 -25.62 -26.70 0.99
CA ILE A 753 -24.38 -25.91 0.96
C ILE A 753 -23.27 -26.61 1.72
N GLY A 754 -22.02 -26.37 1.30
CA GLY A 754 -20.82 -26.75 2.03
C GLY A 754 -19.98 -25.52 2.35
N VAL A 755 -19.32 -25.52 3.51
CA VAL A 755 -18.24 -24.59 3.89
C VAL A 755 -17.00 -25.43 4.19
N ASP A 756 -15.85 -24.99 3.69
CA ASP A 756 -14.57 -25.69 3.81
C ASP A 756 -13.42 -24.68 3.87
N THR A 757 -12.22 -25.12 4.30
CA THR A 757 -10.99 -24.32 4.40
C THR A 757 -11.26 -22.93 4.97
N VAL A 758 -11.68 -22.86 6.25
CA VAL A 758 -11.87 -21.59 6.96
C VAL A 758 -10.54 -21.15 7.57
N SER A 759 -10.14 -19.92 7.32
CA SER A 759 -9.00 -19.30 7.99
C SER A 759 -9.32 -17.92 8.54
N TYR A 760 -8.67 -17.59 9.65
CA TYR A 760 -8.61 -16.26 10.24
C TYR A 760 -7.17 -15.97 10.60
N GLU A 761 -6.69 -14.79 10.24
CA GLU A 761 -5.37 -14.29 10.61
C GLU A 761 -5.53 -12.86 11.12
N ALA A 762 -5.27 -12.67 12.42
CA ALA A 762 -5.17 -11.35 12.99
C ALA A 762 -3.91 -10.66 12.47
N VAL A 763 -4.05 -9.43 12.00
CA VAL A 763 -2.88 -8.57 11.77
C VAL A 763 -2.31 -8.14 13.12
N ASP A 764 -0.99 -8.13 13.26
CA ASP A 764 -0.34 -7.60 14.47
C ASP A 764 -0.75 -6.13 14.64
N ALA A 765 -1.54 -5.85 15.68
CA ALA A 765 -1.87 -4.47 16.04
C ALA A 765 -0.58 -3.80 16.55
N PRO A 766 -0.07 -2.74 15.92
CA PRO A 766 0.91 -1.91 16.59
C PRO A 766 0.24 -1.33 17.83
N PRO A 767 0.85 -1.39 19.03
CA PRO A 767 0.34 -0.63 20.16
C PRO A 767 0.28 0.85 19.76
N PRO A 768 -0.72 1.61 20.22
CA PRO A 768 -0.86 3.02 19.85
C PRO A 768 0.44 3.77 20.21
N VAL A 769 1.09 4.33 19.19
CA VAL A 769 2.31 5.13 19.36
C VAL A 769 1.96 6.35 20.22
N PRO A 770 2.58 6.52 21.41
CA PRO A 770 2.28 7.68 22.24
C PRO A 770 2.74 8.96 21.53
N ALA A 771 1.88 9.99 21.54
CA ALA A 771 2.24 11.32 21.02
C ALA A 771 3.49 11.85 21.77
N CYS A 772 4.39 12.58 21.08
CA CYS A 772 5.62 13.14 21.66
C CYS A 772 5.35 14.21 22.74
N GLU A 773 4.80 13.81 23.88
CA GLU A 773 4.79 14.56 25.13
C GLU A 773 5.80 13.95 26.10
N VAL A 774 6.52 14.80 26.84
CA VAL A 774 7.67 14.36 27.66
C VAL A 774 7.20 13.49 28.84
N VAL A 775 7.38 12.18 28.75
CA VAL A 775 7.17 11.22 29.85
C VAL A 775 8.35 10.24 29.89
N ASP A 776 9.26 10.44 30.85
CA ASP A 776 10.47 9.64 31.09
C ASP A 776 10.10 8.19 31.45
N ALA A 777 10.39 7.23 30.57
CA ALA A 777 10.14 5.81 30.81
C ALA A 777 11.23 5.25 31.73
N ALA A 778 10.85 4.80 32.94
CA ALA A 778 11.83 4.51 34.00
C ALA A 778 12.79 3.34 33.71
N TRP A 779 12.48 2.53 32.70
CA TRP A 779 13.17 1.31 32.24
C TRP A 779 13.92 1.51 30.91
N LEU A 780 13.84 2.68 30.29
CA LEU A 780 14.47 3.02 29.02
C LEU A 780 15.60 4.04 29.25
N SER A 781 16.65 4.00 28.43
CA SER A 781 17.74 4.99 28.47
C SER A 781 18.40 5.15 27.09
N VAL A 782 18.87 6.35 26.78
CA VAL A 782 19.55 6.66 25.51
C VAL A 782 20.88 7.41 25.73
N ASP A 783 21.95 7.00 25.04
CA ASP A 783 23.23 7.72 25.00
C ASP A 783 23.92 7.63 23.61
N PRO A 784 24.30 8.75 22.96
CA PRO A 784 24.04 10.14 23.35
C PRO A 784 22.63 10.60 22.99
N VAL A 785 22.03 11.43 23.85
CA VAL A 785 20.71 12.05 23.62
C VAL A 785 20.69 13.17 22.56
N ALA A 786 21.85 13.56 22.05
CA ALA A 786 21.98 14.58 21.01
C ALA A 786 23.27 14.41 20.22
N GLY A 787 23.25 14.81 18.96
CA GLY A 787 24.40 14.65 18.07
C GLY A 787 24.43 15.60 16.88
N THR A 788 25.54 15.53 16.15
CA THR A 788 25.72 16.22 14.88
C THR A 788 26.34 15.26 13.88
N VAL A 789 25.64 14.97 12.80
CA VAL A 789 26.04 14.01 11.77
C VAL A 789 26.38 14.77 10.49
N ALA A 790 27.63 14.67 10.06
CA ALA A 790 28.07 15.28 8.81
C ALA A 790 27.42 14.59 7.59
N PRO A 791 27.33 15.27 6.43
CA PRO A 791 26.84 14.68 5.18
C PRO A 791 27.47 13.31 4.85
N GLY A 792 26.62 12.31 4.58
CA GLY A 792 27.01 10.92 4.31
C GLY A 792 27.55 10.17 5.52
N GLY A 793 27.48 10.74 6.72
CA GLY A 793 27.89 10.12 7.97
C GLY A 793 26.72 9.46 8.71
N SER A 794 27.06 8.74 9.77
CA SER A 794 26.13 8.21 10.75
C SER A 794 26.70 8.32 12.16
N GLN A 795 25.81 8.26 13.14
CA GLN A 795 26.14 8.24 14.56
C GLN A 795 25.34 7.13 15.25
N GLU A 796 26.06 6.22 15.91
CA GLU A 796 25.48 5.20 16.77
C GLU A 796 25.01 5.83 18.10
N VAL A 797 23.86 5.38 18.56
CA VAL A 797 23.18 5.74 19.80
C VAL A 797 22.84 4.43 20.51
N THR A 798 23.30 4.29 21.74
CA THR A 798 23.00 3.13 22.57
C THR A 798 21.65 3.33 23.26
N VAL A 799 20.77 2.33 23.14
CA VAL A 799 19.46 2.28 23.81
C VAL A 799 19.49 1.17 24.85
N GLY A 800 19.40 1.52 26.13
CA GLY A 800 19.45 0.57 27.24
C GLY A 800 18.06 0.26 27.82
N LEU A 801 17.75 -1.03 27.99
CA LEU A 801 16.49 -1.53 28.56
C LEU A 801 16.74 -2.22 29.90
N ASP A 802 16.21 -1.67 31.00
CA ASP A 802 16.42 -2.16 32.37
C ASP A 802 15.12 -2.71 32.98
N SER A 803 15.05 -4.04 33.14
CA SER A 803 13.90 -4.74 33.73
C SER A 803 13.94 -4.78 35.27
N ALA A 804 14.89 -4.10 35.92
CA ALA A 804 15.01 -4.10 37.38
C ALA A 804 13.76 -3.55 38.09
N GLY A 805 13.09 -4.42 38.84
CA GLY A 805 11.88 -4.09 39.57
C GLY A 805 10.59 -4.00 38.74
N LEU A 806 10.63 -4.40 37.47
CA LEU A 806 9.44 -4.60 36.62
C LEU A 806 8.80 -5.97 36.92
N ALA A 807 7.46 -6.05 36.86
CA ALA A 807 6.76 -7.33 36.86
C ALA A 807 6.84 -8.01 35.48
N GLU A 808 6.61 -9.32 35.44
CA GLU A 808 6.38 -10.04 34.19
C GLU A 808 5.27 -9.35 33.37
N GLY A 809 5.52 -9.17 32.07
CA GLY A 809 4.60 -8.50 31.16
C GLY A 809 5.30 -7.59 30.16
N GLU A 810 4.49 -6.96 29.31
CA GLU A 810 4.95 -6.08 28.24
C GLU A 810 4.91 -4.61 28.66
N TYR A 811 5.94 -3.86 28.27
CA TYR A 811 6.12 -2.44 28.50
C TYR A 811 6.42 -1.76 27.17
N THR A 812 5.74 -0.67 26.86
CA THR A 812 5.89 0.05 25.58
C THR A 812 6.29 1.51 25.79
N ALA A 813 7.16 2.01 24.92
CA ALA A 813 7.65 3.38 24.87
C ALA A 813 7.97 3.79 23.43
N ALA A 814 8.39 5.03 23.21
CA ALA A 814 8.91 5.52 21.94
C ALA A 814 10.13 6.45 22.17
N LEU A 815 11.06 6.46 21.23
CA LEU A 815 12.12 7.46 21.11
C LEU A 815 11.75 8.47 20.01
N CYS A 816 11.49 9.73 20.38
CA CYS A 816 11.28 10.81 19.42
C CYS A 816 12.65 11.43 19.06
N VAL A 817 13.12 11.20 17.83
CA VAL A 817 14.35 11.79 17.27
C VAL A 817 14.00 13.08 16.53
N GLU A 818 14.13 14.22 17.21
CA GLU A 818 13.95 15.55 16.61
C GLU A 818 15.22 15.96 15.85
N SER A 819 15.10 16.57 14.68
CA SER A 819 16.24 17.01 13.88
C SER A 819 16.02 18.32 13.13
N ASN A 820 17.09 18.89 12.59
CA ASN A 820 17.02 20.03 11.66
C ASN A 820 16.79 19.62 10.19
N ASP A 821 16.44 18.35 9.92
CA ASP A 821 15.91 17.93 8.62
C ASP A 821 14.56 18.62 8.38
N PRO A 822 14.44 19.48 7.34
CA PRO A 822 13.19 20.18 7.03
C PRO A 822 12.08 19.27 6.51
N VAL A 823 12.42 18.06 6.02
CA VAL A 823 11.47 17.05 5.52
C VAL A 823 11.00 16.15 6.67
N ASN A 824 11.92 15.67 7.50
CA ASN A 824 11.64 14.78 8.63
C ASN A 824 12.12 15.39 9.96
N PRO A 825 11.46 16.47 10.45
CA PRO A 825 11.91 17.16 11.65
C PRO A 825 11.76 16.31 12.92
N VAL A 826 10.94 15.24 12.89
CA VAL A 826 10.76 14.27 13.97
C VAL A 826 10.63 12.87 13.39
N VAL A 827 11.40 11.91 13.90
CA VAL A 827 11.29 10.47 13.58
C VAL A 827 10.99 9.70 14.87
N ASN A 828 9.94 8.90 14.89
CA ASN A 828 9.55 8.09 16.06
C ASN A 828 10.06 6.66 15.93
N VAL A 829 10.73 6.16 16.96
CA VAL A 829 11.21 4.77 17.06
C VAL A 829 10.48 4.08 18.21
N PRO A 830 9.48 3.22 17.94
CA PRO A 830 8.80 2.44 18.97
C PRO A 830 9.77 1.51 19.71
N VAL A 831 9.55 1.35 21.02
CA VAL A 831 10.35 0.46 21.89
C VAL A 831 9.41 -0.43 22.71
N THR A 832 9.55 -1.75 22.57
CA THR A 832 8.79 -2.75 23.34
C THR A 832 9.74 -3.61 24.17
N LEU A 833 9.47 -3.70 25.47
CA LEU A 833 10.18 -4.54 26.42
C LEU A 833 9.21 -5.58 27.02
N THR A 834 9.49 -6.85 26.82
CA THR A 834 8.77 -7.96 27.46
C THR A 834 9.62 -8.56 28.57
N VAL A 835 9.10 -8.56 29.80
CA VAL A 835 9.78 -9.12 30.97
C VAL A 835 9.26 -10.54 31.23
N THR A 836 10.15 -11.54 31.25
CA THR A 836 9.81 -12.97 31.43
C THR A 836 10.52 -13.61 32.64
N ASP A 837 10.02 -14.76 33.10
CA ASP A 837 10.55 -15.54 34.24
C ASP A 837 11.54 -16.65 33.81
N ASP A 838 11.64 -16.96 32.51
CA ASP A 838 12.54 -17.96 31.93
C ASP A 838 13.36 -17.36 30.77
N ALA A 839 14.61 -17.81 30.64
CA ALA A 839 15.53 -17.41 29.57
C ALA A 839 14.90 -17.68 28.18
N PRO A 840 14.91 -16.69 27.26
CA PRO A 840 14.34 -16.88 25.93
C PRO A 840 15.14 -17.95 25.15
N VAL A 841 14.40 -18.87 24.52
CA VAL A 841 14.87 -19.63 23.37
C VAL A 841 14.69 -18.69 22.17
N GLU A 842 15.76 -18.40 21.44
CA GLU A 842 15.71 -17.65 20.18
C GLU A 842 14.62 -18.26 19.27
N PRO A 843 13.65 -17.49 18.75
CA PRO A 843 12.65 -18.06 17.86
C PRO A 843 13.33 -18.60 16.60
N ALA A 844 12.98 -19.82 16.23
CA ALA A 844 13.46 -20.46 15.02
C ALA A 844 12.81 -19.78 13.79
N LEU A 845 13.56 -18.94 13.07
CA LEU A 845 13.02 -18.12 11.97
C LEU A 845 13.37 -18.69 10.59
N VAL A 846 12.43 -18.56 9.65
CA VAL A 846 12.72 -18.61 8.22
C VAL A 846 13.32 -17.27 7.79
N GLN A 847 14.48 -17.31 7.16
CA GLN A 847 15.14 -16.15 6.57
C GLN A 847 15.22 -16.29 5.05
N ARG A 848 15.29 -15.17 4.33
CA ARG A 848 15.43 -15.17 2.87
C ARG A 848 16.61 -14.33 2.43
N ILE A 849 17.52 -14.94 1.67
CA ILE A 849 18.62 -14.25 0.99
C ILE A 849 18.27 -14.14 -0.49
N SER A 850 17.97 -12.91 -0.92
CA SER A 850 17.54 -12.64 -2.29
C SER A 850 17.90 -11.24 -2.74
N GLY A 851 18.10 -11.07 -4.05
CA GLY A 851 18.18 -9.75 -4.69
C GLY A 851 17.26 -9.65 -5.90
N GLU A 852 17.21 -8.46 -6.52
CA GLU A 852 16.33 -8.16 -7.68
C GLU A 852 16.41 -9.16 -8.83
N ASN A 853 17.53 -9.88 -8.94
CA ASN A 853 17.78 -10.92 -9.92
C ASN A 853 18.87 -11.86 -9.40
N ARG A 854 19.09 -12.99 -10.09
CA ARG A 854 20.11 -14.01 -9.74
C ARG A 854 21.53 -13.48 -9.49
N TYR A 855 21.93 -12.38 -10.12
CA TYR A 855 23.26 -11.79 -9.91
C TYR A 855 23.32 -11.01 -8.60
N ALA A 856 22.22 -10.36 -8.23
CA ALA A 856 22.06 -9.72 -6.93
C ALA A 856 21.88 -10.78 -5.83
N THR A 857 21.06 -11.82 -6.02
CA THR A 857 20.98 -12.94 -5.08
C THR A 857 22.35 -13.57 -4.82
N ALA A 858 23.15 -13.81 -5.86
CA ALA A 858 24.51 -14.32 -5.67
C ALA A 858 25.44 -13.33 -4.93
N ALA A 859 25.22 -12.02 -5.06
CA ALA A 859 25.95 -11.00 -4.31
C ALA A 859 25.55 -10.99 -2.83
N GLU A 860 24.26 -11.11 -2.52
CA GLU A 860 23.76 -11.22 -1.13
C GLU A 860 24.26 -12.52 -0.47
N ILE A 861 24.20 -13.67 -1.17
CA ILE A 861 24.79 -14.92 -0.69
C ILE A 861 26.30 -14.76 -0.43
N ALA A 862 26.99 -13.98 -1.25
CA ALA A 862 28.42 -13.73 -1.08
C ALA A 862 28.72 -12.80 0.11
N ALA A 863 27.77 -11.95 0.53
CA ALA A 863 27.91 -11.09 1.70
C ALA A 863 27.88 -11.87 3.03
N GLU A 864 27.35 -13.10 3.02
CA GLU A 864 27.42 -14.03 4.16
C GLU A 864 28.84 -14.59 4.41
N PHE A 865 29.78 -14.36 3.48
CA PHE A 865 31.18 -14.70 3.66
C PHE A 865 31.93 -13.55 4.33
N PRO A 866 32.93 -13.82 5.19
CA PRO A 866 33.71 -12.76 5.84
C PRO A 866 34.35 -11.78 4.84
N GLU A 867 34.46 -10.50 5.20
CA GLU A 867 35.22 -9.54 4.39
C GLU A 867 36.69 -9.99 4.22
N GLY A 868 37.23 -9.82 3.00
CA GLY A 868 38.62 -10.17 2.68
C GLY A 868 38.86 -11.63 2.32
N VAL A 869 37.87 -12.34 1.77
CA VAL A 869 38.07 -13.70 1.22
C VAL A 869 39.20 -13.73 0.20
N ASP A 870 40.13 -14.68 0.32
CA ASP A 870 41.28 -14.76 -0.59
C ASP A 870 40.88 -15.16 -2.02
N THR A 871 39.76 -15.87 -2.20
CA THR A 871 39.35 -16.43 -3.50
C THR A 871 37.86 -16.24 -3.76
N VAL A 872 37.51 -15.86 -4.98
CA VAL A 872 36.11 -15.84 -5.48
C VAL A 872 35.98 -16.64 -6.77
N TYR A 873 34.96 -17.49 -6.85
CA TYR A 873 34.64 -18.22 -8.07
C TYR A 873 33.66 -17.44 -8.95
N ILE A 874 33.93 -17.37 -10.25
CA ILE A 874 33.06 -16.71 -11.22
C ILE A 874 32.46 -17.74 -12.19
N ALA A 875 31.13 -17.78 -12.22
CA ALA A 875 30.37 -18.66 -13.10
C ALA A 875 29.39 -17.88 -13.97
N ASN A 876 28.95 -18.47 -15.09
CA ASN A 876 27.90 -17.87 -15.93
C ASN A 876 26.52 -18.14 -15.29
N GLY A 877 25.75 -17.08 -15.04
CA GLY A 877 24.43 -17.17 -14.40
C GLY A 877 23.26 -17.49 -15.33
N THR A 878 23.49 -17.70 -16.63
CA THR A 878 22.43 -18.03 -17.59
C THR A 878 22.06 -19.52 -17.53
N GLU A 879 20.77 -19.83 -17.76
CA GLU A 879 20.24 -21.22 -17.78
C GLU A 879 20.74 -22.05 -18.98
N ALA A 880 21.51 -21.45 -19.89
CA ALA A 880 22.06 -22.12 -21.05
C ALA A 880 23.12 -23.18 -20.66
N ALA A 881 23.53 -23.99 -21.66
CA ALA A 881 24.56 -25.03 -21.55
C ALA A 881 25.85 -24.58 -20.83
N ASP A 882 26.10 -23.28 -20.84
CA ASP A 882 27.31 -22.60 -20.35
C ASP A 882 27.32 -22.39 -18.82
N GLY A 883 26.16 -22.29 -18.15
CA GLY A 883 26.09 -22.18 -16.68
C GLY A 883 26.34 -23.52 -15.96
N ALA A 884 26.10 -24.64 -16.64
CA ALA A 884 26.31 -25.99 -16.09
C ALA A 884 27.78 -26.41 -15.99
N ASP A 885 28.72 -25.61 -16.53
CA ASP A 885 30.15 -25.85 -16.37
C ASP A 885 30.61 -25.69 -14.90
N ALA A 886 29.82 -24.98 -14.09
CA ALA A 886 30.14 -24.65 -12.70
C ALA A 886 29.51 -25.58 -11.65
N LEU A 887 28.80 -26.63 -12.03
CA LEU A 887 28.11 -27.51 -11.06
C LEU A 887 29.03 -28.18 -10.04
N ALA A 888 30.31 -28.37 -10.37
CA ALA A 888 31.31 -28.90 -9.44
C ALA A 888 31.99 -27.81 -8.59
N ALA A 889 31.77 -26.53 -8.90
CA ALA A 889 32.42 -25.41 -8.21
C ALA A 889 31.89 -25.20 -6.79
N GLY A 890 30.62 -25.55 -6.52
CA GLY A 890 30.01 -25.48 -5.18
C GLY A 890 30.85 -26.15 -4.10
N ALA A 891 31.19 -27.43 -4.31
CA ALA A 891 32.03 -28.19 -3.39
C ALA A 891 33.43 -27.59 -3.25
N ALA A 892 33.98 -27.01 -4.33
CA ALA A 892 35.32 -26.40 -4.32
C ALA A 892 35.34 -25.03 -3.61
N GLY A 893 34.23 -24.30 -3.64
CA GLY A 893 34.03 -23.06 -2.90
C GLY A 893 33.89 -23.30 -1.40
N ALA A 894 33.17 -24.35 -1.00
CA ALA A 894 32.88 -24.67 0.40
C ALA A 894 34.11 -24.87 1.30
N LYS A 895 35.28 -25.23 0.72
CA LYS A 895 36.46 -25.63 1.49
C LYS A 895 37.63 -24.66 1.43
N GLY A 896 37.55 -23.62 0.59
CA GLY A 896 38.61 -22.62 0.44
C GLY A 896 39.95 -23.15 -0.09
N ALA A 897 40.23 -22.88 -1.36
CA ALA A 897 41.50 -23.15 -2.05
C ALA A 897 42.05 -24.60 -2.02
N LEU A 898 41.71 -25.31 -3.08
CA LEU A 898 42.53 -26.26 -3.85
C LEU A 898 44.06 -26.12 -3.65
N GLU A 899 44.75 -27.19 -3.22
CA GLU A 899 46.20 -27.20 -2.92
C GLU A 899 47.07 -27.03 -4.19
N PHE A 900 47.63 -25.82 -4.47
CA PHE A 900 48.97 -25.71 -5.08
C PHE A 900 49.68 -24.34 -4.95
N ILE A 901 49.82 -23.76 -3.75
CA ILE A 901 50.91 -22.78 -3.47
C ILE A 901 51.55 -23.08 -2.10
N PRO A 902 52.89 -23.30 -2.01
CA PRO A 902 53.55 -23.56 -0.75
C PRO A 902 54.01 -22.26 -0.09
N ASP A 903 53.15 -21.56 0.69
CA ASP A 903 53.61 -20.71 1.83
C ASP A 903 52.50 -20.05 2.70
N VAL A 904 51.25 -20.53 2.69
CA VAL A 904 50.23 -20.10 3.67
C VAL A 904 49.60 -21.31 4.36
N THR A 905 49.17 -21.08 5.59
CA THR A 905 48.77 -22.07 6.60
C THR A 905 47.69 -23.05 6.10
N PRO A 906 47.70 -24.31 6.59
CA PRO A 906 46.70 -25.31 6.22
C PRO A 906 45.35 -24.96 6.89
N GLU A 907 44.37 -24.61 6.05
CA GLU A 907 42.92 -24.38 6.27
C GLU A 907 42.57 -23.10 5.49
N GLY A 908 42.24 -23.24 4.20
CA GLY A 908 41.84 -22.11 3.35
C GLY A 908 40.39 -21.71 3.64
N ASP A 909 40.09 -20.41 3.56
CA ASP A 909 38.77 -19.88 3.89
C ASP A 909 37.74 -20.14 2.78
N PRO A 910 36.47 -20.49 3.10
CA PRO A 910 35.42 -20.69 2.11
C PRO A 910 35.30 -19.52 1.11
N ALA A 911 35.03 -19.87 -0.14
CA ALA A 911 35.03 -18.94 -1.26
C ALA A 911 33.64 -18.86 -1.92
N PRO A 912 33.05 -17.66 -2.06
CA PRO A 912 31.74 -17.50 -2.66
C PRO A 912 31.77 -17.73 -4.18
N ILE A 913 30.59 -18.06 -4.73
CA ILE A 913 30.37 -18.15 -6.17
C ILE A 913 29.53 -16.97 -6.63
N LEU A 914 30.15 -16.07 -7.38
CA LEU A 914 29.49 -14.95 -8.02
C LEU A 914 29.14 -15.25 -9.49
N LEU A 915 28.05 -14.65 -9.96
CA LEU A 915 27.51 -14.89 -11.29
C LEU A 915 27.81 -13.73 -12.24
N VAL A 916 28.14 -14.04 -13.50
CA VAL A 916 28.29 -13.08 -14.60
C VAL A 916 27.46 -13.48 -15.82
N LYS A 917 27.28 -12.55 -16.76
CA LYS A 917 26.88 -12.88 -18.13
C LYS A 917 28.12 -13.22 -18.95
N ASN A 918 27.95 -13.91 -20.07
CA ASN A 918 29.08 -14.26 -20.94
C ASN A 918 30.01 -13.06 -21.25
N ASN A 919 29.43 -11.90 -21.57
CA ASN A 919 30.15 -10.72 -22.07
C ASN A 919 29.99 -9.48 -21.18
N GLN A 920 29.48 -9.64 -19.95
CA GLN A 920 29.20 -8.52 -19.05
C GLN A 920 29.32 -8.96 -17.60
N ILE A 921 29.96 -8.12 -16.78
CA ILE A 921 29.90 -8.19 -15.32
C ILE A 921 28.71 -7.34 -14.86
N PRO A 922 27.66 -7.92 -14.27
CA PRO A 922 26.56 -7.17 -13.67
C PRO A 922 27.03 -6.25 -12.54
N GLN A 923 26.29 -5.18 -12.26
CA GLN A 923 26.67 -4.20 -11.24
C GLN A 923 26.74 -4.83 -9.84
N ALA A 924 25.77 -5.68 -9.48
CA ALA A 924 25.78 -6.39 -8.19
C ALA A 924 27.04 -7.26 -8.03
N THR A 925 27.42 -8.01 -9.07
CA THR A 925 28.67 -8.80 -9.08
C THR A 925 29.91 -7.91 -8.92
N ALA A 926 29.96 -6.75 -9.58
CA ALA A 926 31.07 -5.83 -9.45
C ALA A 926 31.15 -5.20 -8.04
N GLY A 927 29.99 -4.89 -7.45
CA GLY A 927 29.89 -4.40 -6.07
C GLY A 927 30.37 -5.45 -5.06
N ALA A 928 29.89 -6.69 -5.17
CA ALA A 928 30.32 -7.80 -4.33
C ALA A 928 31.82 -8.06 -4.44
N LEU A 929 32.39 -8.06 -5.65
CA LEU A 929 33.84 -8.20 -5.85
C LEU A 929 34.63 -7.07 -5.18
N ALA A 930 34.11 -5.84 -5.21
CA ALA A 930 34.75 -4.70 -4.55
C ALA A 930 34.67 -4.77 -3.02
N ALA A 931 33.57 -5.30 -2.48
CA ALA A 931 33.39 -5.50 -1.04
C ALA A 931 34.26 -6.65 -0.49
N LEU A 932 34.33 -7.75 -1.24
CA LEU A 932 35.11 -8.94 -0.85
C LEU A 932 36.63 -8.74 -0.99
N ASP A 933 37.07 -7.81 -1.87
CA ASP A 933 38.48 -7.50 -2.18
C ASP A 933 39.38 -8.76 -2.37
N PRO A 934 39.02 -9.69 -3.29
CA PRO A 934 39.69 -10.98 -3.35
C PRO A 934 41.09 -10.91 -3.95
N ALA A 935 42.01 -11.70 -3.42
CA ALA A 935 43.36 -11.83 -3.97
C ALA A 935 43.36 -12.61 -5.31
N GLU A 936 42.53 -13.65 -5.43
CA GLU A 936 42.39 -14.47 -6.64
C GLU A 936 40.91 -14.57 -7.09
N ILE A 937 40.70 -14.50 -8.40
CA ILE A 937 39.41 -14.79 -9.04
C ILE A 937 39.56 -16.02 -9.94
N ILE A 938 38.76 -17.06 -9.68
CA ILE A 938 38.77 -18.30 -10.47
C ILE A 938 37.54 -18.36 -11.37
N ILE A 939 37.74 -18.20 -12.67
CA ILE A 939 36.69 -18.34 -13.68
C ILE A 939 36.46 -19.81 -14.00
N ILE A 940 35.22 -20.26 -13.90
CA ILE A 940 34.81 -21.62 -14.23
C ILE A 940 34.12 -21.66 -15.60
N GLY A 941 34.64 -22.50 -16.49
CA GLY A 941 34.13 -22.68 -17.84
C GLY A 941 34.94 -21.96 -18.91
N GLY A 942 34.74 -22.37 -20.16
CA GLY A 942 35.50 -21.86 -21.30
C GLY A 942 35.14 -20.42 -21.69
N THR A 943 35.78 -19.89 -22.74
CA THR A 943 35.48 -18.54 -23.25
C THR A 943 34.08 -18.42 -23.87
N GLY A 944 33.43 -19.55 -24.16
CA GLY A 944 32.02 -19.61 -24.53
C GLY A 944 31.09 -19.38 -23.34
N SER A 945 31.55 -19.63 -22.12
CA SER A 945 30.79 -19.47 -20.88
C SER A 945 31.08 -18.10 -20.25
N VAL A 946 32.35 -17.73 -20.10
CA VAL A 946 32.78 -16.40 -19.64
C VAL A 946 33.82 -15.87 -20.64
N SER A 947 33.49 -14.82 -21.37
CA SER A 947 34.32 -14.30 -22.46
C SER A 947 35.68 -13.78 -21.99
N THR A 948 36.64 -13.70 -22.91
CA THR A 948 37.94 -13.08 -22.65
C THR A 948 37.82 -11.62 -22.22
N GLY A 949 36.80 -10.89 -22.69
CA GLY A 949 36.60 -9.50 -22.27
C GLY A 949 36.20 -9.36 -20.79
N VAL A 950 35.39 -10.30 -20.29
CA VAL A 950 35.07 -10.37 -18.85
C VAL A 950 36.31 -10.76 -18.05
N GLU A 951 37.08 -11.75 -18.51
CA GLU A 951 38.36 -12.16 -17.87
C GLU A 951 39.37 -11.02 -17.80
N GLU A 952 39.54 -10.25 -18.88
CA GLU A 952 40.41 -9.07 -18.90
C GLU A 952 39.97 -8.00 -17.91
N THR A 953 38.65 -7.79 -17.76
CA THR A 953 38.10 -6.81 -16.80
C THR A 953 38.30 -7.25 -15.35
N LEU A 954 38.08 -8.53 -15.04
CA LEU A 954 38.34 -9.09 -13.71
C LEU A 954 39.83 -9.03 -13.33
N GLY A 955 40.72 -9.14 -14.33
CA GLY A 955 42.16 -9.05 -14.14
C GLY A 955 42.66 -7.64 -13.79
N GLU A 956 41.78 -6.63 -13.82
CA GLU A 956 42.10 -5.29 -13.32
C GLU A 956 42.02 -5.19 -11.80
N SER A 957 41.27 -6.09 -11.14
CA SER A 957 41.01 -6.06 -9.68
C SER A 957 41.75 -7.15 -8.89
N ALA A 958 41.98 -8.33 -9.47
CA ALA A 958 42.61 -9.46 -8.77
C ALA A 958 43.43 -10.34 -9.73
N ASP A 959 44.22 -11.28 -9.20
CA ASP A 959 44.86 -12.29 -10.04
C ASP A 959 43.78 -13.25 -10.58
N VAL A 960 43.68 -13.38 -11.91
CA VAL A 960 42.64 -14.21 -12.54
C VAL A 960 43.21 -15.51 -13.07
N ARG A 961 42.58 -16.62 -12.69
CA ARG A 961 42.83 -17.97 -13.21
C ARG A 961 41.56 -18.56 -13.80
N ARG A 962 41.69 -19.33 -14.87
CA ARG A 962 40.55 -20.02 -15.51
C ARG A 962 40.71 -21.53 -15.43
N ILE A 963 39.65 -22.23 -14.99
CA ILE A 963 39.52 -23.68 -15.06
C ILE A 963 38.46 -24.02 -16.10
N ALA A 964 38.89 -24.63 -17.21
CA ALA A 964 38.01 -24.95 -18.33
C ALA A 964 38.46 -26.19 -19.10
N GLY A 965 37.60 -27.19 -19.19
CA GLY A 965 37.73 -28.33 -20.09
C GLY A 965 37.06 -28.11 -21.44
N ALA A 966 37.13 -29.10 -22.33
CA ALA A 966 36.42 -29.06 -23.62
C ALA A 966 34.90 -29.19 -23.46
N ASP A 967 34.44 -29.75 -22.35
CA ASP A 967 33.04 -29.81 -21.94
C ASP A 967 32.93 -29.79 -20.40
N ARG A 968 31.72 -29.66 -19.87
CA ARG A 968 31.43 -29.65 -18.42
C ARG A 968 31.99 -30.85 -17.65
N TYR A 969 32.14 -32.01 -18.29
CA TYR A 969 32.66 -33.21 -17.64
C TYR A 969 34.17 -33.09 -17.43
N GLU A 970 34.88 -32.57 -18.43
CA GLU A 970 36.30 -32.26 -18.31
C GLU A 970 36.55 -31.07 -17.38
N THR A 971 35.70 -30.03 -17.39
CA THR A 971 35.80 -28.92 -16.41
C THR A 971 35.63 -29.44 -14.98
N ALA A 972 34.62 -30.28 -14.71
CA ALA A 972 34.44 -30.89 -13.39
C ALA A 972 35.61 -31.80 -12.99
N ALA A 973 36.19 -32.55 -13.94
CA ALA A 973 37.37 -33.35 -13.68
C ALA A 973 38.61 -32.50 -13.35
N LEU A 974 38.78 -31.35 -14.02
CA LEU A 974 39.86 -30.41 -13.70
C LEU A 974 39.69 -29.78 -12.32
N ILE A 975 38.47 -29.40 -11.94
CA ILE A 975 38.16 -28.90 -10.58
C ILE A 975 38.45 -30.00 -9.54
N ALA A 976 38.04 -31.24 -9.81
CA ALA A 976 38.25 -32.35 -8.88
C ALA A 976 39.74 -32.70 -8.72
N ALA A 977 40.54 -32.67 -9.79
CA ALA A 977 41.98 -32.97 -9.74
C ALA A 977 42.76 -32.07 -8.76
N GLU A 978 42.25 -30.86 -8.53
CA GLU A 978 42.86 -29.87 -7.66
C GLU A 978 42.69 -30.20 -6.15
N TYR A 979 41.87 -31.20 -5.80
CA TYR A 979 41.71 -31.70 -4.41
C TYR A 979 42.86 -32.62 -3.96
N GLY A 980 43.69 -33.11 -4.87
CA GLY A 980 44.72 -34.10 -4.53
C GLY A 980 44.12 -35.46 -4.14
N SER A 981 44.61 -36.10 -3.07
CA SER A 981 44.11 -37.43 -2.67
C SER A 981 42.89 -37.29 -1.74
N VAL A 982 41.77 -37.91 -2.10
CA VAL A 982 40.52 -37.87 -1.30
C VAL A 982 39.97 -39.28 -1.05
N GLU A 983 39.23 -39.47 0.04
CA GLU A 983 38.65 -40.76 0.39
C GLU A 983 37.40 -41.07 -0.44
N THR A 984 36.56 -40.06 -0.68
CA THR A 984 35.27 -40.18 -1.35
C THR A 984 35.19 -39.22 -2.53
N VAL A 985 34.46 -39.61 -3.58
CA VAL A 985 34.07 -38.73 -4.69
C VAL A 985 32.58 -38.91 -4.99
N TYR A 986 31.91 -37.78 -5.24
CA TYR A 986 30.50 -37.75 -5.60
C TYR A 986 30.36 -37.67 -7.12
N VAL A 987 29.51 -38.52 -7.68
CA VAL A 987 29.27 -38.60 -9.13
C VAL A 987 27.81 -38.29 -9.43
N ALA A 988 27.56 -37.17 -10.10
CA ALA A 988 26.22 -36.76 -10.53
C ALA A 988 26.14 -36.67 -12.06
N THR A 989 24.92 -36.64 -12.61
CA THR A 989 24.77 -36.41 -14.05
C THR A 989 25.04 -34.96 -14.40
N GLY A 990 25.87 -34.72 -15.42
CA GLY A 990 26.02 -33.40 -16.05
C GLY A 990 25.07 -33.21 -17.24
N GLN A 991 24.26 -34.23 -17.56
CA GLN A 991 23.38 -34.27 -18.72
C GLN A 991 21.94 -33.91 -18.31
N GLY A 992 21.39 -32.83 -18.86
CA GLY A 992 20.03 -32.36 -18.57
C GLY A 992 19.41 -31.49 -19.66
N ASP A 993 18.09 -31.30 -19.56
CA ASP A 993 17.34 -30.30 -20.32
C ASP A 993 17.64 -28.92 -19.73
N MET A 994 18.33 -28.09 -20.51
CA MET A 994 18.82 -26.78 -20.09
C MET A 994 17.69 -25.76 -19.99
N ASP A 995 16.54 -26.00 -20.64
CA ASP A 995 15.38 -25.11 -20.60
C ASP A 995 14.49 -25.36 -19.37
N SER A 996 14.67 -26.48 -18.66
CA SER A 996 13.83 -26.87 -17.51
C SER A 996 14.61 -27.24 -16.24
N GLY A 997 15.96 -27.20 -16.28
CA GLY A 997 16.84 -27.51 -15.14
C GLY A 997 16.77 -28.96 -14.63
N LEU A 998 15.99 -29.83 -15.28
CA LEU A 998 15.44 -31.04 -14.66
C LEU A 998 16.44 -32.13 -14.28
N ALA A 999 17.71 -32.06 -14.69
CA ALA A 999 18.71 -33.07 -14.35
C ALA A 999 19.99 -32.50 -13.73
N LEU A 1000 20.03 -31.20 -13.39
CA LEU A 1000 21.19 -30.60 -12.73
C LEU A 1000 21.03 -30.53 -11.20
N ALA A 1001 19.79 -30.68 -10.71
CA ALA A 1001 19.43 -30.67 -9.29
C ALA A 1001 20.26 -31.64 -8.44
N ASP A 1002 20.49 -32.86 -8.92
CA ASP A 1002 21.28 -33.88 -8.22
C ASP A 1002 22.74 -33.43 -8.00
N ALA A 1003 23.32 -32.65 -8.92
CA ALA A 1003 24.69 -32.15 -8.78
C ALA A 1003 24.79 -30.99 -7.78
N LEU A 1004 23.76 -30.15 -7.68
CA LEU A 1004 23.73 -28.98 -6.80
C LEU A 1004 23.61 -29.39 -5.33
N THR A 1005 22.67 -30.31 -5.03
CA THR A 1005 22.49 -30.81 -3.66
C THR A 1005 23.64 -31.73 -3.24
N ALA A 1006 24.24 -32.48 -4.18
CA ALA A 1006 25.47 -33.21 -3.94
C ALA A 1006 26.65 -32.29 -3.62
N ALA A 1007 26.73 -31.10 -4.23
CA ALA A 1007 27.84 -30.16 -4.00
C ALA A 1007 27.89 -29.66 -2.56
N SER A 1008 26.74 -29.47 -1.90
CA SER A 1008 26.68 -29.09 -0.49
C SER A 1008 27.24 -30.19 0.41
N LEU A 1009 26.78 -31.43 0.25
CA LEU A 1009 27.26 -32.57 1.05
C LEU A 1009 28.75 -32.85 0.77
N ALA A 1010 29.11 -32.92 -0.51
CA ALA A 1010 30.50 -33.14 -0.92
C ALA A 1010 31.43 -32.05 -0.38
N GLY A 1011 31.00 -30.78 -0.42
CA GLY A 1011 31.72 -29.65 0.19
C GLY A 1011 31.94 -29.82 1.68
N SER A 1012 30.91 -30.21 2.43
CA SER A 1012 30.98 -30.44 3.88
C SER A 1012 31.94 -31.57 4.28
N GLU A 1013 32.07 -32.60 3.43
CA GLU A 1013 33.02 -33.69 3.63
C GLU A 1013 34.41 -33.38 3.04
N GLY A 1014 34.55 -32.24 2.37
CA GLY A 1014 35.76 -31.86 1.65
C GLY A 1014 36.11 -32.80 0.50
N SER A 1015 35.09 -33.35 -0.16
CA SER A 1015 35.14 -34.28 -1.29
C SER A 1015 34.71 -33.58 -2.60
N PRO A 1016 35.28 -33.96 -3.76
CA PRO A 1016 34.91 -33.36 -5.03
C PRO A 1016 33.62 -33.96 -5.61
N VAL A 1017 32.92 -33.14 -6.40
CA VAL A 1017 31.86 -33.58 -7.33
C VAL A 1017 32.45 -33.72 -8.72
N VAL A 1018 32.25 -34.88 -9.35
CA VAL A 1018 32.54 -35.10 -10.78
C VAL A 1018 31.28 -35.43 -11.55
N LEU A 1019 31.25 -35.09 -12.83
CA LEU A 1019 30.07 -35.25 -13.66
C LEU A 1019 30.19 -36.46 -14.59
N THR A 1020 29.06 -37.13 -14.87
CA THR A 1020 28.94 -38.18 -15.88
C THR A 1020 27.79 -37.93 -16.85
N ARG A 1021 27.83 -38.53 -18.05
CA ARG A 1021 26.65 -38.62 -18.91
C ARG A 1021 25.74 -39.72 -18.37
N SER A 1022 24.44 -39.65 -18.67
CA SER A 1022 23.48 -40.59 -18.10
C SER A 1022 23.71 -42.04 -18.53
N GLY A 1023 24.23 -42.26 -19.75
CA GLY A 1023 24.48 -43.60 -20.30
C GLY A 1023 25.95 -43.95 -20.56
N SER A 1024 26.90 -43.05 -20.29
CA SER A 1024 28.31 -43.30 -20.55
C SER A 1024 29.23 -42.53 -19.60
N LEU A 1025 30.23 -43.21 -19.04
CA LEU A 1025 31.24 -42.57 -18.21
C LEU A 1025 32.25 -41.82 -19.11
N PRO A 1026 32.40 -40.49 -18.98
CA PRO A 1026 33.43 -39.75 -19.71
C PRO A 1026 34.84 -40.21 -19.31
N ALA A 1027 35.77 -40.20 -20.27
CA ALA A 1027 37.15 -40.60 -20.00
C ALA A 1027 37.82 -39.71 -18.94
N ALA A 1028 37.62 -38.39 -19.03
CA ALA A 1028 38.14 -37.43 -18.04
C ALA A 1028 37.66 -37.73 -16.61
N THR A 1029 36.37 -38.08 -16.45
CA THR A 1029 35.79 -38.48 -15.16
C THR A 1029 36.44 -39.76 -14.62
N ALA A 1030 36.63 -40.79 -15.44
CA ALA A 1030 37.26 -42.04 -15.02
C ALA A 1030 38.75 -41.85 -14.66
N GLU A 1031 39.46 -41.02 -15.43
CA GLU A 1031 40.87 -40.69 -15.22
C GLU A 1031 41.07 -39.94 -13.90
N VAL A 1032 40.29 -38.89 -13.63
CA VAL A 1032 40.42 -38.14 -12.37
C VAL A 1032 40.08 -39.00 -11.16
N ILE A 1033 39.02 -39.83 -11.18
CA ILE A 1033 38.69 -40.73 -10.07
C ILE A 1033 39.87 -41.68 -9.75
N THR A 1034 40.56 -42.15 -10.79
CA THR A 1034 41.75 -43.00 -10.62
C THR A 1034 42.93 -42.22 -10.05
N GLU A 1035 43.12 -40.96 -10.49
CA GLU A 1035 44.17 -40.06 -10.02
C GLU A 1035 44.01 -39.69 -8.54
N LEU A 1036 42.77 -39.38 -8.11
CA LEU A 1036 42.43 -39.05 -6.73
C LEU A 1036 42.64 -40.23 -5.76
N GLY A 1037 42.68 -41.47 -6.27
CA GLY A 1037 42.95 -42.67 -5.47
C GLY A 1037 41.85 -43.01 -4.48
N VAL A 1038 40.59 -42.72 -4.82
CA VAL A 1038 39.44 -42.80 -3.91
C VAL A 1038 39.17 -44.20 -3.37
N ALA A 1039 38.69 -44.27 -2.13
CA ALA A 1039 38.25 -45.50 -1.49
C ALA A 1039 36.77 -45.81 -1.78
N ASN A 1040 35.95 -44.78 -1.96
CA ASN A 1040 34.51 -44.90 -2.21
C ASN A 1040 34.03 -43.93 -3.29
N ILE A 1041 33.02 -44.34 -4.04
CA ILE A 1041 32.31 -43.51 -5.02
C ILE A 1041 30.83 -43.47 -4.63
N VAL A 1042 30.26 -42.27 -4.51
CA VAL A 1042 28.84 -42.08 -4.23
C VAL A 1042 28.15 -41.53 -5.48
N VAL A 1043 27.30 -42.33 -6.11
CA VAL A 1043 26.54 -41.94 -7.29
C VAL A 1043 25.22 -41.31 -6.88
N ILE A 1044 25.00 -40.06 -7.27
CA ILE A 1044 23.81 -39.29 -6.94
C ILE A 1044 22.85 -39.31 -8.13
N GLY A 1045 21.60 -39.70 -7.85
CA GLY A 1045 20.52 -39.76 -8.82
C GLY A 1045 20.13 -41.18 -9.23
N GLY A 1046 18.87 -41.31 -9.66
CA GLY A 1046 18.30 -42.59 -10.08
C GLY A 1046 18.89 -43.12 -11.40
N THR A 1047 18.42 -44.29 -11.85
CA THR A 1047 18.93 -44.94 -13.08
C THR A 1047 18.67 -44.16 -14.37
N GLY A 1048 17.71 -43.23 -14.35
CA GLY A 1048 17.48 -42.28 -15.45
C GLY A 1048 18.53 -41.16 -15.52
N ALA A 1049 19.07 -40.75 -14.36
CA ALA A 1049 20.12 -39.74 -14.26
C ALA A 1049 21.50 -40.35 -14.51
N VAL A 1050 21.81 -41.47 -13.84
CA VAL A 1050 23.04 -42.24 -14.02
C VAL A 1050 22.69 -43.72 -14.17
N SER A 1051 22.87 -44.30 -15.36
CA SER A 1051 22.46 -45.66 -15.66
C SER A 1051 23.25 -46.72 -14.87
N ASP A 1052 22.70 -47.93 -14.79
CA ASP A 1052 23.40 -49.06 -14.17
C ASP A 1052 24.67 -49.47 -14.93
N ASP A 1053 24.75 -49.16 -16.24
CA ASP A 1053 25.96 -49.37 -17.02
C ASP A 1053 27.08 -48.41 -16.60
N VAL A 1054 26.75 -47.17 -16.24
CA VAL A 1054 27.71 -46.20 -15.70
C VAL A 1054 28.10 -46.59 -14.28
N LEU A 1055 27.14 -46.98 -13.44
CA LEU A 1055 27.40 -47.49 -12.08
C LEU A 1055 28.36 -48.69 -12.11
N ALA A 1056 28.17 -49.63 -13.04
CA ALA A 1056 29.05 -50.78 -13.21
C ALA A 1056 30.49 -50.37 -13.59
N GLN A 1057 30.64 -49.36 -14.47
CA GLN A 1057 31.95 -48.82 -14.86
C GLN A 1057 32.65 -48.14 -13.68
N LEU A 1058 31.92 -47.37 -12.86
CA LEU A 1058 32.47 -46.72 -11.65
C LEU A 1058 32.91 -47.77 -10.62
N ASN A 1059 32.13 -48.85 -10.44
CA ASN A 1059 32.43 -49.91 -9.50
C ASN A 1059 33.67 -50.74 -9.88
N GLU A 1060 34.14 -50.65 -11.13
CA GLU A 1060 35.44 -51.21 -11.54
C GLU A 1060 36.63 -50.34 -11.07
N LEU A 1061 36.40 -49.05 -10.79
CA LEU A 1061 37.43 -48.10 -10.33
C LEU A 1061 37.57 -48.15 -8.80
N ALA A 1062 36.45 -48.06 -8.07
CA ALA A 1062 36.39 -48.16 -6.61
C ALA A 1062 34.97 -48.60 -6.15
N PRO A 1063 34.82 -49.15 -4.93
CA PRO A 1063 33.50 -49.45 -4.35
C PRO A 1063 32.50 -48.31 -4.58
N THR A 1064 31.37 -48.62 -5.22
CA THR A 1064 30.38 -47.62 -5.62
C THR A 1064 29.03 -47.88 -4.95
N GLU A 1065 28.45 -46.86 -4.36
CA GLU A 1065 27.08 -46.85 -3.86
C GLU A 1065 26.21 -45.82 -4.58
N ARG A 1066 24.88 -45.98 -4.52
CA ARG A 1066 23.92 -45.07 -5.15
C ARG A 1066 23.01 -44.47 -4.08
N VAL A 1067 22.88 -43.15 -4.11
CA VAL A 1067 21.90 -42.38 -3.34
C VAL A 1067 20.92 -41.74 -4.32
N ALA A 1068 19.63 -42.07 -4.21
CA ALA A 1068 18.61 -41.64 -5.14
C ALA A 1068 17.20 -41.69 -4.54
N GLY A 1069 16.36 -40.73 -4.91
CA GLY A 1069 14.91 -40.74 -4.71
C GLY A 1069 14.13 -40.99 -6.01
N ALA A 1070 12.80 -41.01 -5.95
CA ALA A 1070 11.97 -41.15 -7.15
C ALA A 1070 12.00 -39.88 -8.03
N ASN A 1071 12.36 -38.74 -7.46
CA ASN A 1071 12.51 -37.46 -8.13
C ASN A 1071 13.61 -36.61 -7.44
N ARG A 1072 13.89 -35.41 -7.96
CA ARG A 1072 14.93 -34.50 -7.48
C ARG A 1072 14.80 -34.11 -5.99
N TYR A 1073 13.57 -33.97 -5.51
CA TYR A 1073 13.26 -33.57 -4.13
C TYR A 1073 13.57 -34.74 -3.20
N GLU A 1074 13.11 -35.94 -3.56
CA GLU A 1074 13.44 -37.16 -2.80
C GLU A 1074 14.93 -37.54 -2.87
N THR A 1075 15.65 -37.21 -3.95
CA THR A 1075 17.12 -37.37 -3.98
C THR A 1075 17.80 -36.38 -3.03
N ALA A 1076 17.33 -35.12 -2.97
CA ALA A 1076 17.83 -34.15 -2.01
C ALA A 1076 17.59 -34.61 -0.56
N VAL A 1077 16.41 -35.16 -0.27
CA VAL A 1077 16.10 -35.81 1.02
C VAL A 1077 17.01 -37.01 1.26
N ALA A 1078 17.26 -37.88 0.28
CA ALA A 1078 18.13 -39.03 0.49
C ALA A 1078 19.59 -38.63 0.83
N LEU A 1079 20.04 -37.45 0.38
CA LEU A 1079 21.35 -36.90 0.70
C LEU A 1079 21.46 -36.37 2.14
N THR A 1080 20.34 -36.01 2.79
CA THR A 1080 20.38 -35.51 4.17
C THR A 1080 20.87 -36.58 5.16
N ALA A 1081 20.78 -37.86 4.79
CA ALA A 1081 21.32 -38.97 5.58
C ALA A 1081 22.85 -38.90 5.77
N GLY A 1082 23.55 -38.09 4.96
CA GLY A 1082 24.97 -37.77 5.16
C GLY A 1082 25.23 -36.75 6.28
N TYR A 1083 24.19 -36.07 6.78
CA TYR A 1083 24.26 -35.10 7.87
C TYR A 1083 23.82 -35.72 9.21
N GLY A 1084 24.05 -35.00 10.32
CA GLY A 1084 23.62 -35.41 11.65
C GLY A 1084 22.09 -35.57 11.79
N ALA A 1085 21.65 -36.16 12.91
CA ALA A 1085 20.22 -36.33 13.18
C ALA A 1085 19.49 -34.98 13.34
N ASP A 1086 20.21 -33.98 13.85
CA ASP A 1086 19.74 -32.63 14.13
C ASP A 1086 20.63 -31.65 13.33
N ALA A 1087 20.04 -30.80 12.50
CA ALA A 1087 20.78 -29.80 11.72
C ALA A 1087 20.51 -28.41 12.31
N ASP A 1088 21.52 -27.65 12.74
CA ASP A 1088 21.28 -26.31 13.30
C ASP A 1088 20.62 -25.38 12.26
N MET A 1089 21.07 -25.44 11.01
CA MET A 1089 20.54 -24.65 9.89
C MET A 1089 20.21 -25.54 8.68
N LEU A 1090 19.15 -25.18 7.96
CA LEU A 1090 18.73 -25.84 6.72
C LEU A 1090 18.49 -24.80 5.62
N TYR A 1091 18.88 -25.11 4.39
CA TYR A 1091 18.72 -24.19 3.26
C TYR A 1091 17.72 -24.72 2.23
N ILE A 1092 16.94 -23.82 1.64
CA ILE A 1092 15.95 -24.12 0.61
C ILE A 1092 16.25 -23.31 -0.65
N ALA A 1093 16.21 -23.95 -1.81
CA ALA A 1093 16.30 -23.25 -3.10
C ALA A 1093 15.33 -23.84 -4.14
N SER A 1094 15.14 -23.13 -5.26
CA SER A 1094 14.30 -23.61 -6.35
C SER A 1094 14.88 -24.89 -6.99
N GLY A 1095 14.07 -25.94 -7.07
CA GLY A 1095 14.40 -27.20 -7.75
C GLY A 1095 14.21 -27.18 -9.27
N THR A 1096 13.71 -26.07 -9.82
CA THR A 1096 13.45 -25.86 -11.25
C THR A 1096 14.30 -24.74 -11.86
N ASN A 1097 14.81 -23.81 -11.05
CA ASN A 1097 15.70 -22.72 -11.47
C ASN A 1097 16.99 -22.73 -10.63
N PHE A 1098 18.09 -23.22 -11.21
CA PHE A 1098 19.31 -23.59 -10.46
C PHE A 1098 20.33 -22.51 -10.06
N PRO A 1099 20.38 -21.27 -10.62
CA PRO A 1099 21.45 -20.31 -10.31
C PRO A 1099 21.58 -19.93 -8.82
N ASP A 1100 20.46 -19.84 -8.09
CA ASP A 1100 20.47 -19.51 -6.66
C ASP A 1100 21.00 -20.68 -5.83
N ALA A 1101 20.61 -21.91 -6.17
CA ALA A 1101 21.19 -23.13 -5.58
C ALA A 1101 22.68 -23.30 -5.92
N LEU A 1102 23.12 -22.89 -7.12
CA LEU A 1102 24.53 -22.95 -7.53
C LEU A 1102 25.38 -21.99 -6.68
N SER A 1103 24.95 -20.74 -6.54
CA SER A 1103 25.68 -19.75 -5.73
C SER A 1103 25.67 -20.13 -4.24
N GLY A 1104 24.52 -20.56 -3.71
CA GLY A 1104 24.36 -21.00 -2.33
C GLY A 1104 25.10 -22.30 -1.97
N SER A 1105 25.36 -23.19 -2.93
CA SER A 1105 25.96 -24.51 -2.63
C SER A 1105 27.35 -24.45 -1.97
N SER A 1106 28.10 -23.37 -2.18
CA SER A 1106 29.40 -23.12 -1.53
C SER A 1106 29.23 -22.75 -0.05
N LEU A 1107 28.26 -21.89 0.27
CA LEU A 1107 27.93 -21.47 1.63
C LEU A 1107 27.43 -22.67 2.45
N THR A 1108 26.45 -23.40 1.93
CA THR A 1108 25.86 -24.56 2.61
C THR A 1108 26.88 -25.66 2.89
N GLY A 1109 27.77 -25.94 1.94
CA GLY A 1109 28.86 -26.89 2.13
C GLY A 1109 29.84 -26.44 3.21
N SER A 1110 30.19 -25.15 3.27
CA SER A 1110 31.12 -24.61 4.27
C SER A 1110 30.56 -24.67 5.71
N GLN A 1111 29.25 -24.52 5.84
CA GLN A 1111 28.54 -24.59 7.12
C GLN A 1111 28.14 -26.02 7.52
N SER A 1112 28.42 -27.01 6.66
CA SER A 1112 27.93 -28.39 6.85
C SER A 1112 26.40 -28.47 7.00
N ALA A 1113 25.68 -27.62 6.26
CA ALA A 1113 24.23 -27.50 6.33
C ALA A 1113 23.54 -28.15 5.11
N PRO A 1114 22.41 -28.86 5.28
CA PRO A 1114 21.66 -29.43 4.16
C PRO A 1114 21.08 -28.35 3.23
N LEU A 1115 21.20 -28.57 1.91
CA LEU A 1115 20.48 -27.83 0.88
C LEU A 1115 19.36 -28.70 0.30
N LEU A 1116 18.12 -28.37 0.62
CA LEU A 1116 16.93 -28.98 0.07
C LEU A 1116 16.35 -28.13 -1.07
N LEU A 1117 15.49 -28.75 -1.88
CA LEU A 1117 14.91 -28.13 -3.06
C LEU A 1117 13.39 -28.09 -2.94
N THR A 1118 12.77 -27.02 -3.41
CA THR A 1118 11.32 -26.86 -3.45
C THR A 1118 10.81 -26.52 -4.86
N ARG A 1119 9.50 -26.56 -5.07
CA ARG A 1119 8.89 -25.96 -6.25
C ARG A 1119 8.64 -24.48 -5.97
N GLN A 1120 8.41 -23.72 -7.04
CA GLN A 1120 8.12 -22.30 -6.91
C GLN A 1120 6.87 -22.05 -6.05
N ASP A 1121 5.82 -22.84 -6.23
CA ASP A 1121 4.46 -22.58 -5.75
C ASP A 1121 3.99 -23.50 -4.62
N HIS A 1122 4.76 -24.50 -4.21
CA HIS A 1122 4.42 -25.36 -3.07
C HIS A 1122 5.61 -26.17 -2.55
N LEU A 1123 5.59 -26.48 -1.25
CA LEU A 1123 6.57 -27.37 -0.63
C LEU A 1123 6.24 -28.85 -0.90
N PRO A 1124 7.14 -29.64 -1.53
CA PRO A 1124 6.88 -31.07 -1.73
C PRO A 1124 6.80 -31.83 -0.40
N ALA A 1125 5.85 -32.75 -0.25
CA ALA A 1125 5.66 -33.52 0.99
C ALA A 1125 6.92 -34.24 1.52
N ALA A 1126 7.78 -34.73 0.63
CA ALA A 1126 9.04 -35.35 1.04
C ALA A 1126 10.01 -34.36 1.73
N ILE A 1127 9.92 -33.07 1.39
CA ILE A 1127 10.73 -32.01 1.98
C ILE A 1127 10.17 -31.61 3.35
N SER A 1128 8.85 -31.45 3.47
CA SER A 1128 8.23 -31.14 4.77
C SER A 1128 8.44 -32.26 5.79
N GLU A 1129 8.24 -33.52 5.41
CA GLU A 1129 8.54 -34.69 6.26
C GLU A 1129 10.01 -34.71 6.71
N GLU A 1130 10.92 -34.29 5.84
CA GLU A 1130 12.35 -34.27 6.14
C GLU A 1130 12.75 -33.11 7.05
N ILE A 1131 12.15 -31.93 6.89
CA ILE A 1131 12.34 -30.79 7.80
C ILE A 1131 11.90 -31.17 9.21
N LEU A 1132 10.72 -31.80 9.36
CA LEU A 1132 10.25 -32.30 10.65
C LEU A 1132 11.21 -33.32 11.26
N ARG A 1133 11.85 -34.15 10.43
CA ARG A 1133 12.82 -35.17 10.87
C ARG A 1133 14.18 -34.58 11.27
N LEU A 1134 14.60 -33.50 10.63
CA LEU A 1134 15.87 -32.80 10.90
C LEU A 1134 15.75 -31.79 12.04
N SER A 1135 14.53 -31.32 12.31
CA SER A 1135 14.18 -30.35 13.35
C SER A 1135 15.16 -29.17 13.41
N PRO A 1136 15.30 -28.40 12.32
CA PRO A 1136 16.30 -27.35 12.27
C PRO A 1136 15.98 -26.17 13.21
N GLN A 1137 17.00 -25.47 13.69
CA GLN A 1137 16.82 -24.24 14.48
C GLN A 1137 16.58 -23.01 13.60
N GLY A 1138 16.84 -23.11 12.28
CA GLY A 1138 16.51 -22.07 11.32
C GLY A 1138 16.52 -22.59 9.88
N ILE A 1139 15.72 -21.94 9.02
CA ILE A 1139 15.66 -22.25 7.59
C ILE A 1139 16.01 -20.99 6.79
N THR A 1140 16.88 -21.10 5.79
CA THR A 1140 17.20 -19.98 4.89
C THR A 1140 16.82 -20.30 3.44
N ILE A 1141 16.05 -19.42 2.81
CA ILE A 1141 15.64 -19.51 1.41
C ILE A 1141 16.63 -18.74 0.53
N PHE A 1142 17.16 -19.38 -0.52
CA PHE A 1142 17.90 -18.72 -1.58
C PHE A 1142 16.98 -18.38 -2.76
N GLY A 1143 16.96 -17.10 -3.14
CA GLY A 1143 16.20 -16.58 -4.27
C GLY A 1143 14.94 -15.82 -3.86
N GLY A 1144 14.53 -14.88 -4.70
CA GLY A 1144 13.34 -14.05 -4.46
C GLY A 1144 12.03 -14.84 -4.61
N THR A 1145 10.90 -14.15 -4.40
CA THR A 1145 9.55 -14.75 -4.43
C THR A 1145 9.18 -15.38 -5.77
N VAL A 1146 9.80 -14.92 -6.86
CA VAL A 1146 9.67 -15.54 -8.21
C VAL A 1146 10.36 -16.91 -8.29
N ALA A 1147 11.38 -17.18 -7.47
CA ALA A 1147 12.07 -18.47 -7.43
C ALA A 1147 11.43 -19.44 -6.42
N VAL A 1148 10.99 -18.91 -5.28
CA VAL A 1148 10.29 -19.62 -4.18
C VAL A 1148 9.24 -18.68 -3.60
N ASN A 1149 7.95 -18.96 -3.81
CA ASN A 1149 6.83 -18.09 -3.43
C ASN A 1149 6.75 -17.89 -1.89
N THR A 1150 6.04 -16.84 -1.47
CA THR A 1150 5.74 -16.56 -0.05
C THR A 1150 4.92 -17.68 0.59
N ASP A 1151 4.05 -18.37 -0.17
CA ASP A 1151 3.30 -19.53 0.36
C ASP A 1151 4.24 -20.66 0.82
N VAL A 1152 5.33 -20.90 0.08
CA VAL A 1152 6.34 -21.89 0.45
C VAL A 1152 7.14 -21.43 1.67
N GLU A 1153 7.38 -20.12 1.81
CA GLU A 1153 8.02 -19.54 2.98
C GLU A 1153 7.14 -19.68 4.24
N ALA A 1154 5.85 -19.42 4.11
CA ALA A 1154 4.86 -19.66 5.17
C ALA A 1154 4.79 -21.15 5.55
N ASP A 1155 4.75 -22.06 4.57
CA ASP A 1155 4.83 -23.51 4.81
C ASP A 1155 6.08 -23.90 5.61
N LEU A 1156 7.23 -23.29 5.31
CA LEU A 1156 8.48 -23.55 6.02
C LEU A 1156 8.46 -23.00 7.46
N GLN A 1157 7.88 -21.82 7.67
CA GLN A 1157 7.76 -21.21 9.01
C GLN A 1157 6.85 -22.06 9.89
N ALA A 1158 5.69 -22.47 9.35
CA ALA A 1158 4.78 -23.36 10.06
C ALA A 1158 5.45 -24.68 10.48
N LEU A 1159 6.34 -25.24 9.65
CA LEU A 1159 7.11 -26.44 9.99
C LEU A 1159 8.15 -26.18 11.09
N LEU A 1160 8.86 -25.05 11.06
CA LEU A 1160 9.81 -24.66 12.11
C LEU A 1160 9.13 -24.49 13.46
N ASP A 1161 7.98 -23.82 13.48
CA ASP A 1161 7.18 -23.58 14.69
C ASP A 1161 6.75 -24.91 15.34
N THR A 1162 6.43 -25.92 14.52
CA THR A 1162 6.11 -27.27 15.05
C THR A 1162 7.31 -27.98 15.66
N THR A 1163 8.54 -27.69 15.21
CA THR A 1163 9.77 -28.31 15.73
C THR A 1163 10.38 -27.59 16.94
N SER A 1164 10.00 -26.32 17.16
CA SER A 1164 10.48 -25.47 18.26
C SER A 1164 9.81 -25.73 19.63
N THR A 1165 8.83 -26.64 19.70
CA THR A 1165 7.97 -26.85 20.90
C THR A 1165 8.30 -28.09 21.74
N ASP A 1166 9.32 -28.87 21.34
CA ASP A 1166 9.89 -30.02 22.11
C ASP A 1166 11.25 -29.65 22.73
#